data_AF-A0A496W2H6-F1
#
_entry.id   AF-A0A496W2H6-F1
#
_cell.length_a   1.000
_cell.length_b   1.000
_cell.length_c   1.000
_cell.angle_alpha   90.00
_cell.angle_beta   90.00
_cell.angle_gamma   90.00
#
_symmetry.space_group_name_H-M   'P 1'
#
loop_
_entity.id
_entity.type
_entity.pdbx_description
1 polymer ?
#
loop_
_entity_poly.entity_id
_entity_poly.type
_entity_poly.pdbx_seq_one_letter_code
_entity_poly.pdbx_strand_id
1 'polypeptide(L)'
;MKNWTVAICLLTASLSAWSSELYTPQPVLQGDDDKIVAKLRFDSPESGDLYLATIINGQLRFLTQNAQGIALTEIPTPFKPNETFQGEYPLFSVDGKGLAPGNYPLYQIVTQADTDPLNDKNWIGGRNGLNFLSFSVGLPQKVRVLPFNDLGMHCMDSDFSVFSILPPFNIVNAQVVGQGSDGEPELLDADEVEVRYSAITDRKGSINSSSLAKTNFWQYAEGLFGAPLPPGESLTGLYMPADHPDQPGEQPLHHNAEQDWFSAEGIPIVPTDDMGQMNPYQMLRISAYDKKTGEPLGATDVVVPVSTEVSCDTCHASGKMAANDADVAWATEADLEIQTKRNILILHDKQHETQLQKNTPVLCAGCHYSPALDLEKKGPQGEQQGKSTLSQVMHLFHGELRDAKGNPIIPTGNTVPVEQSCYNCHPGKTTQCQRGAMKSAGLTCTACHGGLLAVGGKFPLQKGGSLDGSHDGSPRRPWLDLPRCQSCHTGDAVDHLDGEGLVFHEDGIRLMQTYRTGDDSASPLLAENKRFAENENTLFRNSHGHNEIACEGCHGSTHAIWPNADISANDNLTAIQLQGHTGTIIECDTCHAPGSLEMTLKGPHGLHNINDSRWINRHYYFYQSEAESCQACHGKELEGTPLSKMAATRTFNVEDKTVILEKGQQVSCDLCHEKP
;
A
#
# COMPACT_ATOMS: atom_id res chain seq x y z
N MET A 1 33.37 -15.38 -13.63
CA MET A 1 32.84 -15.84 -12.33
C MET A 1 32.64 -14.68 -11.34
N LYS A 2 33.63 -13.83 -11.02
CA LYS A 2 33.44 -12.70 -10.08
C LYS A 2 32.35 -11.68 -10.48
N ASN A 3 32.27 -11.26 -11.75
CA ASN A 3 31.21 -10.35 -12.23
C ASN A 3 29.79 -10.94 -12.12
N TRP A 4 29.66 -12.28 -12.17
CA TRP A 4 28.36 -12.96 -12.04
C TRP A 4 27.89 -13.01 -10.58
N THR A 5 28.81 -13.18 -9.63
CA THR A 5 28.48 -13.18 -8.20
C THR A 5 27.97 -11.81 -7.74
N VAL A 6 28.52 -10.71 -8.25
CA VAL A 6 28.05 -9.36 -7.92
C VAL A 6 26.77 -9.00 -8.66
N ALA A 7 26.61 -9.39 -9.93
CA ALA A 7 25.33 -9.25 -10.61
C ALA A 7 24.21 -9.99 -9.85
N ILE A 8 24.49 -11.20 -9.35
CA ILE A 8 23.58 -11.94 -8.48
C ILE A 8 23.39 -11.24 -7.12
N CYS A 9 24.43 -10.69 -6.48
CA CYS A 9 24.30 -9.94 -5.23
C CYS A 9 23.49 -8.63 -5.38
N LEU A 10 23.67 -7.90 -6.48
CA LEU A 10 22.92 -6.67 -6.80
C LEU A 10 21.45 -6.96 -7.17
N LEU A 11 21.16 -8.19 -7.64
CA LEU A 11 19.82 -8.71 -7.86
C LEU A 11 19.16 -9.29 -6.58
N THR A 12 19.89 -9.43 -5.47
CA THR A 12 19.43 -10.13 -4.25
C THR A 12 19.66 -9.35 -2.94
N ALA A 13 20.02 -8.06 -3.02
CA ALA A 13 20.36 -7.26 -1.85
C ALA A 13 19.13 -6.68 -1.15
N SER A 14 18.89 -7.13 0.08
CA SER A 14 17.98 -6.55 1.07
C SER A 14 18.61 -5.33 1.78
N LEU A 15 17.85 -4.28 2.09
CA LEU A 15 18.38 -3.04 2.67
C LEU A 15 17.49 -2.47 3.78
N SER A 16 18.07 -2.17 4.95
CA SER A 16 17.55 -1.16 5.88
C SER A 16 18.67 -0.58 6.78
N ALA A 17 18.49 0.70 7.12
CA ALA A 17 19.10 1.47 8.22
C ALA A 17 20.59 1.83 8.12
N TRP A 18 21.00 2.51 7.05
CA TRP A 18 22.25 3.28 7.02
C TRP A 18 22.08 4.63 6.33
N SER A 19 23.05 5.50 6.59
CA SER A 19 22.94 6.94 6.53
C SER A 19 23.08 7.53 5.14
N SER A 20 22.77 6.81 4.07
CA SER A 20 22.81 7.41 2.74
C SER A 20 21.66 6.98 1.84
N GLU A 21 21.23 7.88 0.97
CA GLU A 21 20.12 7.70 0.03
C GLU A 21 20.54 8.15 -1.36
N LEU A 22 20.30 7.28 -2.35
CA LEU A 22 20.40 7.64 -3.76
C LEU A 22 19.02 8.06 -4.24
N TYR A 23 18.91 9.28 -4.74
CA TYR A 23 17.65 9.82 -5.22
C TYR A 23 17.85 10.66 -6.48
N THR A 24 16.76 10.91 -7.19
CA THR A 24 16.72 11.75 -8.38
C THR A 24 15.47 12.62 -8.32
N PRO A 25 15.54 13.89 -8.74
CA PRO A 25 14.34 14.69 -8.96
C PRO A 25 13.51 14.16 -10.14
N GLN A 26 14.10 13.37 -11.05
CA GLN A 26 13.46 12.84 -12.26
C GLN A 26 13.93 11.40 -12.53
N PRO A 27 13.23 10.38 -12.00
CA PRO A 27 13.56 8.98 -12.26
C PRO A 27 13.10 8.52 -13.65
N VAL A 28 12.30 9.32 -14.33
CA VAL A 28 11.80 9.04 -15.67
C VAL A 28 12.19 10.16 -16.61
N LEU A 29 12.97 9.85 -17.65
CA LEU A 29 13.32 10.76 -18.73
C LEU A 29 12.38 10.56 -19.92
N GLN A 30 11.80 11.66 -20.37
CA GLN A 30 10.67 11.74 -21.30
C GLN A 30 11.11 12.12 -22.73
N GLY A 31 12.37 12.50 -22.93
CA GLY A 31 12.92 12.83 -24.24
C GLY A 31 14.45 12.83 -24.32
N ASP A 32 14.97 12.95 -25.55
CA ASP A 32 16.40 12.98 -25.87
C ASP A 32 17.17 14.14 -25.21
N ASP A 33 16.49 15.17 -24.73
CA ASP A 33 17.11 16.35 -24.13
C ASP A 33 16.95 16.41 -22.58
N ASP A 34 16.26 15.44 -21.97
CA ASP A 34 16.15 15.34 -20.51
C ASP A 34 17.45 14.81 -19.90
N LYS A 35 17.79 15.30 -18.70
CA LYS A 35 19.03 14.90 -18.01
C LYS A 35 18.78 13.86 -16.94
N ILE A 36 19.57 12.79 -16.95
CA ILE A 36 19.66 11.87 -15.81
C ILE A 36 20.38 12.65 -14.71
N VAL A 37 19.65 12.99 -13.65
CA VAL A 37 20.21 13.64 -12.47
C VAL A 37 20.23 12.65 -11.31
N ALA A 38 21.41 12.24 -10.88
CA ALA A 38 21.54 11.41 -9.69
C ALA A 38 22.12 12.26 -8.55
N LYS A 39 21.54 12.13 -7.36
CA LYS A 39 22.02 12.76 -6.14
C LYS A 39 22.18 11.71 -5.05
N LEU A 40 23.21 11.88 -4.23
CA LEU A 40 23.38 11.16 -2.99
C LEU A 40 23.07 12.08 -1.83
N ARG A 41 22.47 11.56 -0.79
CA ARG A 41 22.42 12.20 0.51
C ARG A 41 23.10 11.30 1.52
N PHE A 42 23.87 11.88 2.43
CA PHE A 42 24.46 11.19 3.57
C PHE A 42 23.99 11.84 4.87
N ASP A 43 23.09 11.19 5.61
CA ASP A 43 22.56 11.61 6.92
C ASP A 43 23.64 11.58 8.02
N SER A 44 24.74 10.85 7.81
CA SER A 44 25.91 10.84 8.70
C SER A 44 27.22 10.66 7.91
N PRO A 45 28.37 11.13 8.44
CA PRO A 45 29.64 11.03 7.71
C PRO A 45 30.06 9.59 7.42
N GLU A 46 30.26 9.26 6.14
CA GLU A 46 30.81 7.98 5.69
C GLU A 46 32.14 8.20 4.94
N SER A 47 33.21 7.50 5.32
CA SER A 47 34.54 7.67 4.70
C SER A 47 34.95 6.43 3.91
N GLY A 48 35.28 6.59 2.63
CA GLY A 48 35.69 5.46 1.79
C GLY A 48 35.73 5.74 0.29
N ASP A 49 35.76 4.68 -0.49
CA ASP A 49 35.63 4.76 -1.95
C ASP A 49 34.16 4.61 -2.34
N LEU A 50 33.64 5.57 -3.11
CA LEU A 50 32.30 5.52 -3.67
C LEU A 50 32.36 4.94 -5.09
N TYR A 51 31.62 3.87 -5.33
CA TYR A 51 31.39 3.29 -6.64
C TYR A 51 29.93 3.44 -7.04
N LEU A 52 29.73 3.67 -8.33
CA LEU A 52 28.43 3.67 -8.97
C LEU A 52 28.40 2.54 -9.99
N ALA A 53 27.34 1.73 -9.98
CA ALA A 53 27.21 0.61 -10.90
C ALA A 53 25.83 0.56 -11.56
N THR A 54 25.73 -0.05 -12.73
CA THR A 54 24.47 -0.24 -13.45
C THR A 54 24.46 -1.59 -14.18
N ILE A 55 23.28 -2.09 -14.52
CA ILE A 55 23.13 -3.30 -15.32
C ILE A 55 22.59 -2.90 -16.69
N ILE A 56 23.37 -3.17 -17.74
CA ILE A 56 22.99 -2.92 -19.13
C ILE A 56 23.09 -4.24 -19.88
N ASN A 57 21.99 -4.67 -20.51
CA ASN A 57 21.91 -5.94 -21.26
C ASN A 57 22.40 -7.15 -20.45
N GLY A 58 22.04 -7.21 -19.15
CA GLY A 58 22.44 -8.27 -18.23
C GLY A 58 23.91 -8.24 -17.79
N GLN A 59 24.66 -7.18 -18.13
CA GLN A 59 26.06 -7.02 -17.74
C GLN A 59 26.23 -5.87 -16.75
N LEU A 60 26.94 -6.14 -15.65
CA LEU A 60 27.33 -5.14 -14.67
C LEU A 60 28.39 -4.20 -15.26
N ARG A 61 28.14 -2.90 -15.15
CA ARG A 61 29.02 -1.82 -15.58
C ARG A 61 29.23 -0.85 -14.41
N PHE A 62 30.42 -0.27 -14.30
CA PHE A 62 30.74 0.76 -13.31
C PHE A 62 30.78 2.13 -13.97
N LEU A 63 30.22 3.13 -13.31
CA LEU A 63 30.31 4.52 -13.74
C LEU A 63 31.59 5.12 -13.15
N THR A 64 32.31 5.85 -14.00
CA THR A 64 33.57 6.51 -13.66
C THR A 64 33.52 7.96 -14.18
N GLN A 65 34.15 8.89 -13.47
CA GLN A 65 34.19 10.29 -13.88
C GLN A 65 35.53 10.60 -14.57
N ASN A 66 35.52 11.15 -15.78
CA ASN A 66 36.70 11.60 -16.51
C ASN A 66 36.53 13.04 -17.04
N ALA A 67 37.56 13.55 -17.72
CA ALA A 67 37.57 14.92 -18.24
C ALA A 67 36.50 15.19 -19.34
N GLN A 68 35.82 14.16 -19.84
CA GLN A 68 34.80 14.21 -20.87
C GLN A 68 33.38 13.91 -20.33
N GLY A 69 33.23 13.58 -19.03
CA GLY A 69 31.94 13.26 -18.42
C GLY A 69 31.96 11.91 -17.67
N ILE A 70 30.84 11.18 -17.71
CA ILE A 70 30.74 9.82 -17.16
C ILE A 70 31.09 8.80 -18.23
N ALA A 71 31.91 7.82 -17.87
CA ALA A 71 32.18 6.64 -18.69
C ALA A 71 31.78 5.35 -17.97
N LEU A 72 31.29 4.37 -18.72
CA LEU A 72 30.98 3.03 -18.25
C LEU A 72 32.18 2.09 -18.47
N THR A 73 32.60 1.40 -17.43
CA THR A 73 33.73 0.45 -17.45
C THR A 73 33.31 -0.93 -16.95
N GLU A 74 34.03 -1.98 -17.36
CA GLU A 74 33.90 -3.32 -16.75
C GLU A 74 34.74 -3.46 -15.49
N ILE A 75 35.80 -2.67 -15.41
CA ILE A 75 36.75 -2.67 -14.30
C ILE A 75 36.24 -1.66 -13.27
N PRO A 76 35.98 -2.08 -12.02
CA PRO A 76 35.57 -1.15 -10.97
C PRO A 76 36.65 -0.10 -10.76
N THR A 77 36.27 1.16 -10.86
CA THR A 77 37.11 2.31 -10.50
C THR A 77 36.26 3.22 -9.63
N PRO A 78 36.76 3.71 -8.48
CA PRO A 78 35.99 4.60 -7.64
C PRO A 78 35.48 5.79 -8.45
N PHE A 79 34.18 6.07 -8.34
CA PHE A 79 33.60 7.31 -8.81
C PHE A 79 34.16 8.49 -8.01
N LYS A 80 34.36 8.29 -6.69
CA LYS A 80 35.16 9.17 -5.81
C LYS A 80 36.05 8.31 -4.91
N PRO A 81 37.38 8.48 -4.94
CA PRO A 81 38.29 7.72 -4.10
C PRO A 81 38.51 8.40 -2.73
N ASN A 82 38.43 7.61 -1.66
CA ASN A 82 38.85 7.91 -0.30
C ASN A 82 38.40 9.30 0.22
N GLU A 83 37.10 9.55 0.15
CA GLU A 83 36.47 10.80 0.57
C GLU A 83 35.53 10.57 1.75
N THR A 84 35.25 11.63 2.52
CA THR A 84 34.21 11.62 3.56
C THR A 84 32.95 12.31 3.02
N PHE A 85 31.85 11.57 2.96
CA PHE A 85 30.57 12.03 2.45
C PHE A 85 29.62 12.37 3.62
N GLN A 86 29.11 13.59 3.68
CA GLN A 86 28.08 14.08 4.60
C GLN A 86 27.18 15.16 3.94
N GLY A 87 25.86 15.04 4.06
CA GLY A 87 24.89 15.94 3.41
C GLY A 87 24.58 15.53 1.96
N GLU A 88 24.05 16.46 1.17
CA GLU A 88 23.71 16.21 -0.23
C GLU A 88 24.90 16.38 -1.18
N TYR A 89 25.12 15.38 -2.03
CA TYR A 89 26.15 15.32 -3.05
C TYR A 89 25.52 15.11 -4.42
N PRO A 90 25.62 16.07 -5.36
CA PRO A 90 25.27 15.81 -6.74
C PRO A 90 26.26 14.80 -7.31
N LEU A 91 25.77 13.65 -7.78
CA LEU A 91 26.62 12.66 -8.43
C LEU A 91 26.93 13.08 -9.85
N PHE A 92 25.86 13.28 -10.63
CA PHE A 92 25.96 13.65 -12.02
C PHE A 92 24.66 14.20 -12.59
N SER A 93 24.83 14.92 -13.70
CA SER A 93 23.77 15.37 -14.59
C SER A 93 24.25 15.10 -16.01
N VAL A 94 23.71 14.07 -16.66
CA VAL A 94 24.09 13.67 -18.02
C VAL A 94 22.88 13.73 -18.93
N ASP A 95 23.07 14.13 -20.19
CA ASP A 95 22.01 14.11 -21.18
C ASP A 95 21.57 12.66 -21.42
N GLY A 96 20.27 12.38 -21.34
CA GLY A 96 19.68 11.07 -21.65
C GLY A 96 19.75 10.72 -23.14
N LYS A 97 20.19 11.67 -23.97
CA LYS A 97 20.31 11.58 -25.42
C LYS A 97 21.05 10.32 -25.88
N GLY A 98 20.37 9.50 -26.68
CA GLY A 98 20.98 8.32 -27.31
C GLY A 98 21.06 7.08 -26.42
N LEU A 99 20.48 7.11 -25.22
CA LEU A 99 20.18 5.88 -24.48
C LEU A 99 18.97 5.20 -25.14
N ALA A 100 19.01 3.87 -25.20
CA ALA A 100 17.85 3.11 -25.68
C ALA A 100 16.67 3.27 -24.69
N PRO A 101 15.43 3.13 -25.15
CA PRO A 101 14.31 3.01 -24.23
C PRO A 101 14.51 1.82 -23.27
N GLY A 102 14.31 2.03 -21.97
CA GLY A 102 14.46 0.98 -20.98
C GLY A 102 14.68 1.46 -19.54
N ASN A 103 14.78 0.51 -18.62
CA ASN A 103 15.06 0.75 -17.21
C ASN A 103 16.54 0.52 -16.91
N TYR A 104 17.15 1.51 -16.27
CA TYR A 104 18.56 1.60 -15.97
C TYR A 104 18.73 1.73 -14.45
N PRO A 105 18.91 0.62 -13.72
CA PRO A 105 19.22 0.69 -12.29
C PRO A 105 20.62 1.28 -12.10
N LEU A 106 20.73 2.25 -11.19
CA LEU A 106 21.96 2.81 -10.67
C LEU A 106 22.11 2.37 -9.23
N TYR A 107 23.22 1.71 -8.92
CA TYR A 107 23.57 1.23 -7.59
C TYR A 107 24.70 2.10 -7.03
N GLN A 108 24.56 2.51 -5.77
CA GLN A 108 25.59 3.14 -4.95
C GLN A 108 26.23 2.08 -4.05
N ILE A 109 27.55 1.95 -4.13
CA ILE A 109 28.35 1.07 -3.27
C ILE A 109 29.44 1.93 -2.62
N VAL A 110 29.49 1.99 -1.29
CA VAL A 110 30.60 2.63 -0.56
C VAL A 110 31.45 1.53 0.07
N THR A 111 32.77 1.57 -0.13
CA THR A 111 33.70 0.58 0.45
C THR A 111 34.72 1.23 1.35
N GLN A 112 35.38 0.43 2.19
CA GLN A 112 36.64 0.85 2.80
C GLN A 112 37.63 1.30 1.70
N ALA A 113 38.46 2.30 1.99
CA ALA A 113 39.41 2.83 1.01
C ALA A 113 40.35 1.75 0.47
N ASP A 114 40.62 1.79 -0.84
CA ASP A 114 41.51 0.89 -1.58
C ASP A 114 41.09 -0.60 -1.52
N THR A 115 39.78 -0.88 -1.41
CA THR A 115 39.25 -2.25 -1.37
C THR A 115 38.36 -2.60 -2.57
N ASP A 116 38.25 -3.91 -2.86
CA ASP A 116 37.50 -4.42 -4.02
C ASP A 116 35.98 -4.26 -3.82
N PRO A 117 35.27 -3.48 -4.66
CA PRO A 117 33.82 -3.30 -4.56
C PRO A 117 33.03 -4.51 -5.02
N LEU A 118 33.69 -5.52 -5.61
CA LEU A 118 33.04 -6.77 -5.97
C LEU A 118 32.94 -7.76 -4.79
N ASN A 119 33.45 -7.38 -3.62
CA ASN A 119 33.37 -8.16 -2.39
C ASN A 119 32.54 -7.40 -1.36
N ASP A 120 31.33 -7.90 -1.10
CA ASP A 120 30.34 -7.30 -0.19
C ASP A 120 30.84 -7.12 1.26
N LYS A 121 31.85 -7.87 1.68
CA LYS A 121 32.51 -7.70 2.99
C LYS A 121 33.31 -6.41 3.11
N ASN A 122 33.68 -5.81 1.99
CA ASN A 122 34.41 -4.56 1.94
C ASN A 122 33.47 -3.35 1.99
N TRP A 123 32.17 -3.57 1.80
CA TRP A 123 31.17 -2.50 1.74
C TRP A 123 30.96 -1.94 3.14
N ILE A 124 30.88 -0.62 3.23
CA ILE A 124 30.42 0.07 4.44
C ILE A 124 28.93 -0.29 4.61
N GLY A 125 28.59 -0.90 5.75
CA GLY A 125 27.25 -1.47 5.98
C GLY A 125 27.01 -2.86 5.40
N GLY A 126 27.99 -3.48 4.72
CA GLY A 126 27.82 -4.78 4.05
C GLY A 126 26.76 -4.71 2.95
N ARG A 127 26.08 -5.83 2.66
CA ARG A 127 24.96 -5.85 1.68
C ARG A 127 23.84 -4.86 2.02
N ASN A 128 23.69 -4.54 3.31
CA ASN A 128 22.67 -3.62 3.81
C ASN A 128 23.01 -2.14 3.54
N GLY A 129 24.21 -1.83 3.03
CA GLY A 129 24.66 -0.48 2.66
C GLY A 129 24.66 -0.20 1.15
N LEU A 130 24.14 -1.11 0.33
CA LEU A 130 23.90 -0.83 -1.10
C LEU A 130 22.72 0.15 -1.19
N ASN A 131 22.78 1.19 -2.00
CA ASN A 131 21.55 1.92 -2.37
C ASN A 131 21.33 1.77 -3.86
N PHE A 132 20.08 1.91 -4.31
CA PHE A 132 19.83 1.94 -5.73
C PHE A 132 18.66 2.85 -6.09
N LEU A 133 18.69 3.28 -7.34
CA LEU A 133 17.72 4.09 -8.01
C LEU A 133 17.50 3.48 -9.40
N SER A 134 16.32 3.57 -9.98
CA SER A 134 16.13 3.16 -11.38
C SER A 134 15.74 4.36 -12.22
N PHE A 135 16.37 4.48 -13.38
CA PHE A 135 16.00 5.47 -14.40
C PHE A 135 15.26 4.80 -15.53
N SER A 136 14.07 5.27 -15.87
CA SER A 136 13.42 4.91 -17.13
C SER A 136 13.81 5.94 -18.18
N VAL A 137 14.46 5.52 -19.27
CA VAL A 137 14.85 6.40 -20.38
C VAL A 137 14.05 6.02 -21.62
N GLY A 138 13.75 7.00 -22.47
CA GLY A 138 13.10 6.79 -23.77
C GLY A 138 11.63 6.39 -23.69
N LEU A 139 10.96 6.62 -22.55
CA LEU A 139 9.51 6.58 -22.52
C LEU A 139 9.00 7.83 -23.24
N PRO A 140 8.04 7.72 -24.18
CA PRO A 140 7.44 8.89 -24.77
C PRO A 140 6.93 9.81 -23.67
N GLN A 141 6.89 11.11 -23.98
CA GLN A 141 6.18 12.06 -23.15
C GLN A 141 4.79 11.49 -22.83
N LYS A 142 4.53 11.38 -21.51
CA LYS A 142 3.21 11.57 -20.87
C LYS A 142 2.36 10.34 -20.62
N VAL A 143 2.84 9.36 -19.83
CA VAL A 143 1.96 8.45 -19.08
C VAL A 143 2.54 8.10 -17.70
N ARG A 144 1.70 8.14 -16.67
CA ARG A 144 1.92 7.53 -15.35
C ARG A 144 0.91 6.43 -15.11
N VAL A 145 1.34 5.33 -14.53
CA VAL A 145 0.44 4.28 -14.06
C VAL A 145 0.35 4.44 -12.54
N LEU A 146 -0.85 4.66 -12.02
CA LEU A 146 -1.12 4.77 -10.59
C LEU A 146 -1.79 3.48 -10.12
N PRO A 147 -1.03 2.41 -9.79
CA PRO A 147 -1.61 1.15 -9.34
C PRO A 147 -1.86 1.14 -7.84
N PHE A 148 -2.92 0.45 -7.42
CA PHE A 148 -3.26 0.30 -6.01
C PHE A 148 -4.02 -1.00 -5.73
N ASN A 149 -3.83 -1.53 -4.52
CA ASN A 149 -4.65 -2.60 -3.96
C ASN A 149 -5.81 -1.98 -3.15
N ASP A 150 -6.96 -2.65 -3.10
CA ASP A 150 -8.22 -2.09 -2.58
C ASP A 150 -8.44 -2.22 -1.05
N LEU A 151 -7.73 -3.14 -0.39
CA LEU A 151 -7.92 -3.45 1.03
C LEU A 151 -6.66 -3.30 1.87
N GLY A 152 -5.49 -3.50 1.27
CA GLY A 152 -4.18 -3.58 1.91
C GLY A 152 -3.74 -5.00 2.24
N MET A 153 -4.65 -5.99 2.28
CA MET A 153 -4.36 -7.43 2.34
C MET A 153 -5.63 -8.23 2.10
N HIS A 154 -5.58 -9.19 1.17
CA HIS A 154 -6.62 -10.21 1.03
C HIS A 154 -6.29 -11.44 1.87
N CYS A 155 -7.33 -12.15 2.30
CA CYS A 155 -7.21 -13.38 3.08
C CYS A 155 -7.70 -14.56 2.24
N MET A 156 -7.10 -15.73 2.42
CA MET A 156 -7.58 -16.98 1.83
C MET A 156 -7.45 -18.13 2.82
N ASP A 157 -8.24 -19.19 2.63
CA ASP A 157 -8.03 -20.44 3.35
C ASP A 157 -6.70 -21.12 2.91
N SER A 158 -5.98 -21.73 3.86
CA SER A 158 -4.82 -22.59 3.55
C SER A 158 -5.21 -23.98 3.04
N ASP A 159 -6.39 -24.47 3.42
CA ASP A 159 -6.99 -25.74 2.99
C ASP A 159 -8.47 -25.58 2.64
N PHE A 160 -8.92 -26.20 1.55
CA PHE A 160 -10.30 -26.14 1.07
C PHE A 160 -11.09 -27.45 1.26
N SER A 161 -10.52 -28.46 1.91
CA SER A 161 -11.10 -29.81 1.99
C SER A 161 -12.22 -29.96 3.03
N VAL A 162 -12.26 -29.08 4.05
CA VAL A 162 -13.23 -29.14 5.15
C VAL A 162 -14.28 -28.04 5.06
N PHE A 163 -13.85 -26.79 5.04
CA PHE A 163 -14.70 -25.63 4.77
C PHE A 163 -13.87 -24.50 4.18
N SER A 164 -14.54 -23.52 3.57
CA SER A 164 -13.93 -22.26 3.14
C SER A 164 -14.68 -21.05 3.65
N ILE A 165 -13.91 -20.05 4.06
CA ILE A 165 -14.33 -18.68 4.36
C ILE A 165 -14.08 -17.79 3.13
N LEU A 166 -12.88 -17.89 2.52
CA LEU A 166 -12.47 -17.05 1.39
C LEU A 166 -11.59 -17.84 0.38
N PRO A 167 -11.83 -17.68 -0.93
CA PRO A 167 -10.99 -18.27 -1.98
C PRO A 167 -9.64 -17.53 -2.09
N PRO A 168 -8.66 -18.06 -2.86
CA PRO A 168 -7.54 -17.27 -3.33
C PRO A 168 -8.06 -16.08 -4.15
N PHE A 169 -7.73 -14.86 -3.71
CA PHE A 169 -8.28 -13.65 -4.31
C PHE A 169 -7.40 -12.44 -4.00
N ASN A 170 -7.30 -11.52 -4.94
CA ASN A 170 -6.73 -10.19 -4.73
C ASN A 170 -7.25 -9.24 -5.80
N ILE A 171 -7.19 -7.94 -5.52
CA ILE A 171 -7.61 -6.90 -6.46
C ILE A 171 -6.45 -5.93 -6.65
N VAL A 172 -6.12 -5.66 -7.91
CA VAL A 172 -5.28 -4.53 -8.27
C VAL A 172 -6.05 -3.67 -9.25
N ASN A 173 -6.18 -2.39 -8.91
CA ASN A 173 -6.70 -1.36 -9.79
C ASN A 173 -5.55 -0.48 -10.28
N ALA A 174 -5.75 0.21 -11.39
CA ALA A 174 -4.81 1.20 -11.89
C ALA A 174 -5.52 2.28 -12.70
N GLN A 175 -5.12 3.53 -12.47
CA GLN A 175 -5.43 4.64 -13.38
C GLN A 175 -4.20 4.97 -14.22
N VAL A 176 -4.43 5.33 -15.47
CA VAL A 176 -3.37 5.70 -16.41
C VAL A 176 -3.51 7.20 -16.69
N VAL A 177 -2.53 7.98 -16.25
CA VAL A 177 -2.55 9.45 -16.34
C VAL A 177 -1.63 9.89 -17.46
N GLY A 178 -2.22 10.30 -18.57
CA GLY A 178 -1.57 11.00 -19.66
C GLY A 178 -1.32 12.47 -19.37
N GLN A 179 -0.84 13.24 -20.35
CA GLN A 179 -0.84 14.69 -20.28
C GLN A 179 -1.29 15.30 -21.60
N GLY A 180 -2.28 16.19 -21.54
CA GLY A 180 -2.80 16.92 -22.69
C GLY A 180 -1.76 17.87 -23.30
N SER A 181 -2.09 18.49 -24.44
CA SER A 181 -1.16 19.35 -25.19
C SER A 181 -0.63 20.57 -24.43
N ASP A 182 -1.36 21.03 -23.41
CA ASP A 182 -1.02 22.09 -22.46
C ASP A 182 -0.16 21.60 -21.28
N GLY A 183 0.01 20.28 -21.14
CA GLY A 183 0.76 19.64 -20.06
C GLY A 183 -0.04 19.43 -18.79
N GLU A 184 -1.37 19.61 -18.83
CA GLU A 184 -2.27 19.18 -17.76
C GLU A 184 -2.49 17.66 -17.81
N PRO A 185 -2.66 16.98 -16.67
CA PRO A 185 -2.90 15.54 -16.63
C PRO A 185 -4.30 15.18 -17.14
N GLU A 186 -4.38 14.08 -17.88
CA GLU A 186 -5.64 13.51 -18.39
C GLU A 186 -5.69 12.02 -18.07
N LEU A 187 -6.86 11.49 -17.68
CA LEU A 187 -7.04 10.05 -17.52
C LEU A 187 -7.23 9.40 -18.89
N LEU A 188 -6.44 8.37 -19.17
CA LEU A 188 -6.52 7.58 -20.40
C LEU A 188 -7.39 6.35 -20.16
N ASP A 189 -8.32 6.11 -21.07
CA ASP A 189 -9.29 5.03 -20.98
C ASP A 189 -8.96 3.84 -21.91
N ALA A 190 -9.91 2.90 -22.02
CA ALA A 190 -9.76 1.69 -22.84
C ALA A 190 -9.64 1.93 -24.35
N ASP A 191 -10.04 3.10 -24.86
CA ASP A 191 -9.90 3.47 -26.28
C ASP A 191 -8.47 3.92 -26.60
N GLU A 192 -7.73 4.37 -25.58
CA GLU A 192 -6.39 4.92 -25.69
C GLU A 192 -5.30 3.94 -25.27
N VAL A 193 -5.55 3.16 -24.21
CA VAL A 193 -4.54 2.27 -23.62
C VAL A 193 -5.05 0.86 -23.34
N GLU A 194 -4.10 -0.07 -23.31
CA GLU A 194 -4.26 -1.41 -22.74
C GLU A 194 -3.36 -1.56 -21.52
N VAL A 195 -3.93 -2.05 -20.42
CA VAL A 195 -3.19 -2.21 -19.16
C VAL A 195 -3.06 -3.68 -18.84
N ARG A 196 -1.87 -4.11 -18.42
CA ARG A 196 -1.55 -5.49 -18.11
C ARG A 196 -0.75 -5.62 -16.81
N TYR A 197 -0.87 -6.76 -16.13
CA TYR A 197 -0.03 -7.12 -14.98
C TYR A 197 0.92 -8.27 -15.30
N SER A 198 2.12 -8.23 -14.71
CA SER A 198 3.09 -9.34 -14.70
C SER A 198 3.69 -9.52 -13.31
N ALA A 199 4.23 -10.72 -13.05
CA ALA A 199 4.95 -11.00 -11.83
C ALA A 199 6.34 -10.36 -11.90
N ILE A 200 6.77 -9.73 -10.80
CA ILE A 200 8.10 -9.11 -10.70
C ILE A 200 8.77 -9.56 -9.41
N THR A 201 10.09 -9.70 -9.47
CA THR A 201 10.89 -9.98 -8.28
C THR A 201 10.88 -8.77 -7.35
N ASP A 202 10.59 -9.00 -6.07
CA ASP A 202 10.70 -7.97 -5.05
C ASP A 202 12.16 -7.65 -4.69
N ARG A 203 12.37 -6.64 -3.84
CA ARG A 203 13.72 -6.23 -3.41
C ARG A 203 14.49 -7.30 -2.63
N LYS A 204 13.83 -8.36 -2.17
CA LYS A 204 14.43 -9.49 -1.44
C LYS A 204 14.70 -10.68 -2.36
N GLY A 205 14.42 -10.58 -3.65
CA GLY A 205 14.62 -11.67 -4.61
C GLY A 205 13.45 -12.65 -4.70
N SER A 206 12.33 -12.39 -4.05
CA SER A 206 11.15 -13.26 -4.08
C SER A 206 10.23 -12.88 -5.24
N ILE A 207 9.72 -13.87 -5.96
CA ILE A 207 8.76 -13.71 -7.06
C ILE A 207 7.68 -14.77 -6.96
N ASN A 208 6.45 -14.39 -7.26
CA ASN A 208 5.35 -15.34 -7.40
C ASN A 208 4.68 -15.17 -8.76
N SER A 209 4.95 -16.11 -9.65
CA SER A 209 4.38 -16.13 -11.00
C SER A 209 3.24 -17.12 -11.16
N SER A 210 3.06 -18.05 -10.22
CA SER A 210 2.13 -19.17 -10.32
C SER A 210 1.49 -19.49 -8.97
N SER A 211 0.21 -19.82 -8.95
CA SER A 211 -0.47 -20.35 -7.76
C SER A 211 -0.67 -21.87 -7.82
N LEU A 212 -0.38 -22.50 -8.96
CA LEU A 212 -0.47 -23.93 -9.14
C LEU A 212 0.48 -24.67 -8.19
N ALA A 213 0.02 -25.84 -7.70
CA ALA A 213 0.71 -26.70 -6.73
C ALA A 213 0.99 -26.07 -5.35
N LYS A 214 0.54 -24.84 -5.09
CA LYS A 214 0.69 -24.13 -3.80
C LYS A 214 -0.59 -24.11 -2.97
N THR A 215 -1.70 -24.59 -3.52
CA THR A 215 -3.01 -24.69 -2.87
C THR A 215 -3.82 -25.87 -3.45
N ASN A 216 -4.81 -26.37 -2.71
CA ASN A 216 -5.78 -27.36 -3.18
C ASN A 216 -7.13 -26.76 -3.63
N PHE A 217 -7.22 -25.43 -3.75
CA PHE A 217 -8.45 -24.71 -4.12
C PHE A 217 -9.22 -25.31 -5.31
N TRP A 218 -8.55 -25.50 -6.46
CA TRP A 218 -9.22 -25.99 -7.69
C TRP A 218 -9.80 -27.40 -7.56
N GLN A 219 -9.31 -28.21 -6.62
CA GLN A 219 -9.92 -29.52 -6.33
C GLN A 219 -11.34 -29.39 -5.74
N TYR A 220 -11.62 -28.28 -5.05
CA TYR A 220 -12.85 -28.09 -4.27
C TYR A 220 -13.70 -26.90 -4.78
N ALA A 221 -13.24 -26.17 -5.79
CA ALA A 221 -13.92 -24.98 -6.32
C ALA A 221 -15.37 -25.26 -6.77
N GLU A 222 -15.62 -26.39 -7.45
CA GLU A 222 -16.96 -26.77 -7.88
C GLU A 222 -17.90 -27.02 -6.68
N GLY A 223 -17.42 -27.75 -5.67
CA GLY A 223 -18.23 -28.07 -4.49
C GLY A 223 -18.48 -26.87 -3.58
N LEU A 224 -17.52 -25.95 -3.48
CA LEU A 224 -17.62 -24.77 -2.62
C LEU A 224 -18.31 -23.60 -3.29
N PHE A 225 -17.99 -23.31 -4.55
CA PHE A 225 -18.41 -22.09 -5.25
C PHE A 225 -19.29 -22.37 -6.48
N GLY A 226 -19.61 -23.63 -6.77
CA GLY A 226 -20.41 -24.00 -7.95
C GLY A 226 -19.70 -23.75 -9.28
N ALA A 227 -18.38 -23.54 -9.25
CA ALA A 227 -17.57 -23.15 -10.39
C ALA A 227 -16.60 -24.29 -10.78
N PRO A 228 -16.82 -25.00 -11.90
CA PRO A 228 -15.88 -26.00 -12.40
C PRO A 228 -14.70 -25.31 -13.10
N LEU A 229 -13.79 -24.75 -12.30
CA LEU A 229 -12.66 -23.97 -12.79
C LEU A 229 -11.52 -24.87 -13.30
N PRO A 230 -10.92 -24.58 -14.47
CA PRO A 230 -9.60 -25.06 -14.85
C PRO A 230 -8.54 -24.71 -13.77
N PRO A 231 -7.50 -25.55 -13.61
CA PRO A 231 -6.38 -25.20 -12.74
C PRO A 231 -5.75 -23.86 -13.15
N GLY A 232 -5.55 -22.97 -12.17
CA GLY A 232 -4.96 -21.65 -12.38
C GLY A 232 -5.98 -20.53 -12.55
N GLU A 233 -7.21 -20.85 -12.98
CA GLU A 233 -8.27 -19.86 -13.19
C GLU A 233 -8.89 -19.42 -11.87
N SER A 234 -9.14 -18.12 -11.72
CA SER A 234 -9.87 -17.57 -10.59
C SER A 234 -11.40 -17.64 -10.79
N LEU A 235 -12.16 -17.28 -9.76
CA LEU A 235 -13.62 -17.15 -9.86
C LEU A 235 -14.08 -16.05 -10.83
N THR A 236 -13.17 -15.18 -11.26
CA THR A 236 -13.43 -14.07 -12.20
C THR A 236 -12.78 -14.29 -13.57
N GLY A 237 -12.20 -15.47 -13.83
CA GLY A 237 -11.54 -15.80 -15.10
C GLY A 237 -10.12 -15.24 -15.25
N LEU A 238 -9.54 -14.69 -14.17
CA LEU A 238 -8.18 -14.20 -14.15
C LEU A 238 -7.17 -15.30 -13.79
N TYR A 239 -5.91 -15.09 -14.14
CA TYR A 239 -4.83 -16.03 -13.93
C TYR A 239 -3.62 -15.37 -13.27
N MET A 240 -2.82 -16.13 -12.53
CA MET A 240 -1.44 -15.69 -12.30
C MET A 240 -0.68 -15.73 -13.64
N PRO A 241 0.34 -14.88 -13.84
CA PRO A 241 1.03 -14.73 -15.13
C PRO A 241 1.53 -16.04 -15.76
N ALA A 242 2.05 -16.99 -14.97
CA ALA A 242 2.55 -18.27 -15.49
C ALA A 242 1.46 -19.34 -15.65
N ASP A 243 0.24 -19.11 -15.13
CA ASP A 243 -0.81 -20.12 -15.02
C ASP A 243 -1.77 -20.13 -16.21
N HIS A 244 -1.84 -19.05 -17.00
CA HIS A 244 -2.76 -19.00 -18.14
C HIS A 244 -2.36 -20.07 -19.18
N PRO A 245 -3.26 -21.01 -19.54
CA PRO A 245 -2.91 -22.18 -20.35
C PRO A 245 -2.46 -21.82 -21.78
N ASP A 246 -3.13 -20.83 -22.39
CA ASP A 246 -2.85 -20.42 -23.78
C ASP A 246 -1.95 -19.17 -23.90
N GLN A 247 -1.87 -18.35 -22.86
CA GLN A 247 -1.24 -17.02 -22.89
C GLN A 247 -0.40 -16.77 -21.61
N PRO A 248 0.62 -17.60 -21.33
CA PRO A 248 1.51 -17.34 -20.20
C PRO A 248 2.28 -16.03 -20.40
N GLY A 249 2.44 -15.26 -19.34
CA GLY A 249 3.04 -13.93 -19.34
C GLY A 249 2.08 -12.88 -18.81
N GLU A 250 2.19 -11.67 -19.35
CA GLU A 250 1.33 -10.54 -18.96
C GLU A 250 -0.16 -10.85 -19.13
N GLN A 251 -0.96 -10.50 -18.13
CA GLN A 251 -2.41 -10.70 -18.11
C GLN A 251 -3.13 -9.34 -18.12
N PRO A 252 -4.31 -9.23 -18.73
CA PRO A 252 -5.00 -7.94 -18.87
C PRO A 252 -5.60 -7.45 -17.55
N LEU A 253 -5.66 -6.12 -17.38
CA LEU A 253 -6.62 -5.45 -16.51
C LEU A 253 -7.78 -4.98 -17.38
N HIS A 254 -9.01 -5.10 -16.89
CA HIS A 254 -10.22 -4.70 -17.60
C HIS A 254 -10.67 -3.31 -17.16
N HIS A 255 -11.05 -2.47 -18.11
CA HIS A 255 -11.55 -1.13 -17.80
C HIS A 255 -12.92 -1.20 -17.11
N ASN A 256 -13.02 -0.63 -15.92
CA ASN A 256 -14.25 -0.42 -15.19
C ASN A 256 -14.73 1.01 -15.41
N ALA A 257 -15.64 1.18 -16.37
CA ALA A 257 -16.19 2.49 -16.73
C ALA A 257 -17.00 3.16 -15.59
N GLU A 258 -17.48 2.42 -14.60
CA GLU A 258 -18.19 3.01 -13.45
C GLU A 258 -17.24 3.66 -12.44
N GLN A 259 -15.97 3.22 -12.42
CA GLN A 259 -14.95 3.72 -11.50
C GLN A 259 -13.83 4.48 -12.20
N ASP A 260 -13.86 4.57 -13.53
CA ASP A 260 -12.86 5.25 -14.37
C ASP A 260 -11.41 4.78 -14.09
N TRP A 261 -11.24 3.46 -14.00
CA TRP A 261 -9.95 2.81 -13.82
C TRP A 261 -9.92 1.41 -14.46
N PHE A 262 -8.73 0.83 -14.58
CA PHE A 262 -8.53 -0.56 -14.97
C PHE A 262 -8.45 -1.45 -13.72
N SER A 263 -9.03 -2.65 -13.78
CA SER A 263 -9.10 -3.58 -12.65
C SER A 263 -8.75 -5.01 -13.05
N ALA A 264 -7.94 -5.66 -12.22
CA ALA A 264 -7.82 -7.10 -12.14
C ALA A 264 -8.43 -7.56 -10.82
N GLU A 265 -9.75 -7.74 -10.82
CA GLU A 265 -10.52 -8.21 -9.66
C GLU A 265 -10.52 -9.74 -9.59
N GLY A 266 -9.86 -10.31 -8.58
CA GLY A 266 -9.82 -11.75 -8.35
C GLY A 266 -8.57 -12.44 -8.88
N ILE A 267 -7.41 -11.79 -8.81
CA ILE A 267 -6.12 -12.44 -9.07
C ILE A 267 -5.96 -13.62 -8.09
N PRO A 268 -5.76 -14.86 -8.55
CA PRO A 268 -5.74 -16.04 -7.68
C PRO A 268 -4.37 -16.23 -7.00
N ILE A 269 -3.78 -15.16 -6.47
CA ILE A 269 -2.46 -15.15 -5.83
C ILE A 269 -2.48 -15.81 -4.44
N VAL A 270 -1.37 -16.44 -4.06
CA VAL A 270 -1.19 -17.15 -2.77
C VAL A 270 0.05 -16.64 -2.03
N PRO A 271 0.15 -16.76 -0.69
CA PRO A 271 1.25 -16.19 0.10
C PRO A 271 2.56 -16.98 0.02
N THR A 272 2.70 -17.83 -0.99
CA THR A 272 3.86 -18.69 -1.21
C THR A 272 4.48 -18.37 -2.57
N ASP A 273 5.76 -18.06 -2.58
CA ASP A 273 6.51 -17.69 -3.77
C ASP A 273 6.87 -18.92 -4.63
N ASP A 274 7.52 -18.69 -5.77
CA ASP A 274 7.87 -19.76 -6.72
C ASP A 274 8.91 -20.75 -6.19
N MET A 275 9.64 -20.39 -5.12
CA MET A 275 10.58 -21.26 -4.43
C MET A 275 9.95 -21.97 -3.23
N GLY A 276 8.63 -21.85 -3.04
CA GLY A 276 7.92 -22.43 -1.92
C GLY A 276 8.14 -21.68 -0.60
N GLN A 277 8.68 -20.47 -0.62
CA GLN A 277 8.88 -19.65 0.58
C GLN A 277 7.66 -18.78 0.86
N MET A 278 7.37 -18.56 2.13
CA MET A 278 6.30 -17.65 2.53
C MET A 278 6.70 -16.20 2.21
N ASN A 279 5.89 -15.55 1.38
CA ASN A 279 5.95 -14.12 1.11
C ASN A 279 4.52 -13.58 1.02
N PRO A 280 4.01 -12.88 2.06
CA PRO A 280 2.65 -12.33 2.07
C PRO A 280 2.54 -10.95 1.38
N TYR A 281 3.65 -10.37 0.90
CA TYR A 281 3.71 -9.01 0.33
C TYR A 281 4.33 -9.03 -1.06
N GLN A 282 3.80 -9.88 -1.93
CA GLN A 282 4.38 -10.10 -3.26
C GLN A 282 4.15 -8.90 -4.18
N MET A 283 4.86 -8.86 -5.30
CA MET A 283 4.86 -7.71 -6.20
C MET A 283 4.35 -8.10 -7.58
N LEU A 284 3.51 -7.24 -8.15
CA LEU A 284 3.18 -7.24 -9.58
C LEU A 284 3.65 -5.93 -10.21
N ARG A 285 4.00 -6.00 -11.49
CA ARG A 285 4.20 -4.83 -12.35
C ARG A 285 2.94 -4.56 -13.13
N ILE A 286 2.46 -3.32 -13.09
CA ILE A 286 1.34 -2.86 -13.94
C ILE A 286 1.92 -2.01 -15.06
N SER A 287 1.69 -2.44 -16.30
CA SER A 287 2.20 -1.81 -17.53
C SER A 287 1.06 -1.29 -18.38
N ALA A 288 1.19 -0.07 -18.90
CA ALA A 288 0.29 0.51 -19.89
C ALA A 288 0.93 0.50 -21.28
N TYR A 289 0.13 0.18 -22.29
CA TYR A 289 0.50 0.12 -23.70
C TYR A 289 -0.46 0.98 -24.53
N ASP A 290 0.04 1.66 -25.54
CA ASP A 290 -0.81 2.39 -26.49
C ASP A 290 -1.69 1.40 -27.26
N LYS A 291 -3.00 1.66 -27.30
CA LYS A 291 -3.96 0.69 -27.86
C LYS A 291 -3.81 0.50 -29.37
N LYS A 292 -3.33 1.53 -30.08
CA LYS A 292 -3.23 1.53 -31.55
C LYS A 292 -1.95 0.90 -32.05
N THR A 293 -0.85 1.15 -31.37
CA THR A 293 0.51 0.78 -31.78
C THR A 293 1.04 -0.42 -31.00
N GLY A 294 0.56 -0.64 -29.78
CA GLY A 294 1.08 -1.65 -28.86
C GLY A 294 2.39 -1.25 -28.18
N GLU A 295 2.84 -0.01 -28.35
CA GLU A 295 4.08 0.50 -27.75
C GLU A 295 3.91 0.67 -26.23
N PRO A 296 4.94 0.36 -25.42
CA PRO A 296 4.91 0.57 -23.98
C PRO A 296 4.90 2.08 -23.66
N LEU A 297 3.98 2.49 -22.78
CA LEU A 297 3.82 3.89 -22.37
C LEU A 297 4.41 4.15 -20.98
N GLY A 298 4.23 3.21 -20.05
CA GLY A 298 4.73 3.34 -18.69
C GLY A 298 4.42 2.11 -17.85
N ALA A 299 5.11 1.97 -16.73
CA ALA A 299 4.83 0.90 -15.78
C ALA A 299 5.15 1.33 -14.36
N THR A 300 4.46 0.72 -13.39
CA THR A 300 4.72 0.93 -11.96
C THR A 300 4.44 -0.37 -11.22
N ASP A 301 5.28 -0.65 -10.22
CA ASP A 301 5.20 -1.86 -9.41
C ASP A 301 4.30 -1.62 -8.19
N VAL A 302 3.48 -2.61 -7.85
CA VAL A 302 2.51 -2.56 -6.76
C VAL A 302 2.58 -3.82 -5.92
N VAL A 303 2.44 -3.66 -4.61
CA VAL A 303 2.34 -4.78 -3.68
C VAL A 303 0.95 -5.42 -3.79
N VAL A 304 0.90 -6.75 -3.83
CA VAL A 304 -0.32 -7.55 -3.94
C VAL A 304 -0.38 -8.51 -2.75
N PRO A 305 -0.76 -7.98 -1.57
CA PRO A 305 -0.63 -8.68 -0.30
C PRO A 305 -1.73 -9.71 -0.08
N VAL A 306 -1.35 -10.92 0.30
CA VAL A 306 -2.27 -12.04 0.58
C VAL A 306 -1.78 -12.82 1.79
N SER A 307 -2.70 -13.38 2.57
CA SER A 307 -2.36 -14.19 3.74
C SER A 307 -3.32 -15.36 3.97
N THR A 308 -2.76 -16.47 4.45
CA THR A 308 -3.50 -17.62 4.98
C THR A 308 -3.54 -17.63 6.51
N GLU A 309 -3.04 -16.57 7.15
CA GLU A 309 -2.90 -16.51 8.60
C GLU A 309 -4.27 -16.33 9.29
N VAL A 310 -4.76 -17.40 9.89
CA VAL A 310 -5.94 -17.41 10.78
C VAL A 310 -5.61 -18.30 11.98
N SER A 311 -5.65 -17.78 13.21
CA SER A 311 -5.23 -18.52 14.40
C SER A 311 -6.38 -19.25 15.12
N CYS A 312 -7.29 -19.88 14.38
CA CYS A 312 -8.42 -20.62 14.96
C CYS A 312 -7.95 -21.76 15.88
N ASP A 313 -6.78 -22.34 15.58
CA ASP A 313 -6.16 -23.45 16.30
C ASP A 313 -5.91 -23.13 17.78
N THR A 314 -5.69 -21.85 18.11
CA THR A 314 -5.45 -21.39 19.48
C THR A 314 -6.57 -21.78 20.44
N CYS A 315 -7.81 -21.87 19.93
CA CYS A 315 -9.01 -22.18 20.71
C CYS A 315 -9.69 -23.48 20.27
N HIS A 316 -9.67 -23.82 18.98
CA HIS A 316 -10.44 -24.91 18.39
C HIS A 316 -9.65 -26.20 18.12
N ALA A 317 -8.33 -26.21 18.31
CA ALA A 317 -7.57 -27.47 18.27
C ALA A 317 -8.01 -28.40 19.41
N SER A 318 -7.93 -29.71 19.20
CA SER A 318 -8.40 -30.70 20.17
C SER A 318 -7.68 -30.57 21.52
N GLY A 319 -8.44 -30.50 22.61
CA GLY A 319 -7.96 -30.23 23.96
C GLY A 319 -7.84 -28.75 24.33
N LYS A 320 -8.10 -27.82 23.39
CA LYS A 320 -8.18 -26.37 23.66
C LYS A 320 -9.59 -25.97 24.10
N MET A 321 -9.74 -24.71 24.50
CA MET A 321 -10.92 -24.24 25.22
C MET A 321 -12.26 -24.43 24.50
N ALA A 322 -12.27 -24.45 23.15
CA ALA A 322 -13.47 -24.70 22.37
C ALA A 322 -13.65 -26.18 21.98
N ALA A 323 -12.63 -27.03 22.15
CA ALA A 323 -12.65 -28.45 21.78
C ALA A 323 -12.11 -29.33 22.92
N ASN A 324 -12.64 -29.14 24.14
CA ASN A 324 -12.25 -29.88 25.35
C ASN A 324 -13.40 -30.63 26.04
N ASP A 325 -14.63 -30.59 25.51
CA ASP A 325 -15.76 -31.33 26.05
C ASP A 325 -15.51 -32.84 25.87
N ALA A 326 -15.46 -33.58 26.98
CA ALA A 326 -15.15 -35.02 26.99
C ALA A 326 -16.27 -35.88 26.37
N ASP A 327 -17.49 -35.34 26.28
CA ASP A 327 -18.64 -36.04 25.69
C ASP A 327 -18.73 -35.86 24.17
N VAL A 328 -17.79 -35.10 23.58
CA VAL A 328 -17.72 -34.87 22.13
C VAL A 328 -16.51 -35.58 21.54
N ALA A 329 -16.74 -36.34 20.47
CA ALA A 329 -15.67 -36.95 19.70
C ALA A 329 -15.01 -35.90 18.79
N TRP A 330 -13.93 -35.29 19.27
CA TRP A 330 -13.15 -34.30 18.53
C TRP A 330 -12.25 -34.92 17.45
N ALA A 331 -11.90 -34.11 16.46
CA ALA A 331 -10.98 -34.42 15.38
C ALA A 331 -9.58 -34.79 15.92
N THR A 332 -8.87 -35.68 15.23
CA THR A 332 -7.57 -36.21 15.67
C THR A 332 -6.49 -36.13 14.60
N GLU A 333 -6.79 -35.44 13.49
CA GLU A 333 -5.88 -35.19 12.39
C GLU A 333 -4.61 -34.50 12.89
N ALA A 334 -3.46 -34.88 12.31
CA ALA A 334 -2.17 -34.30 12.66
C ALA A 334 -2.00 -32.87 12.13
N ASP A 335 -2.65 -32.57 11.01
CA ASP A 335 -2.72 -31.21 10.47
C ASP A 335 -3.69 -30.39 11.33
N LEU A 336 -3.15 -29.39 12.03
CA LEU A 336 -3.92 -28.53 12.93
C LEU A 336 -4.94 -27.67 12.20
N GLU A 337 -4.70 -27.32 10.94
CA GLU A 337 -5.68 -26.58 10.13
C GLU A 337 -6.92 -27.45 9.92
N ILE A 338 -6.73 -28.66 9.38
CA ILE A 338 -7.82 -29.60 9.12
C ILE A 338 -8.52 -30.00 10.43
N GLN A 339 -7.75 -30.30 11.50
CA GLN A 339 -8.30 -30.66 12.80
C GLN A 339 -9.19 -29.56 13.36
N THR A 340 -8.69 -28.32 13.34
CA THR A 340 -9.42 -27.14 13.83
C THR A 340 -10.67 -26.90 13.01
N LYS A 341 -10.58 -26.95 11.68
CA LYS A 341 -11.74 -26.78 10.80
C LYS A 341 -12.83 -27.82 11.07
N ARG A 342 -12.45 -29.09 11.28
CA ARG A 342 -13.41 -30.15 11.63
C ARG A 342 -14.04 -29.93 12.99
N ASN A 343 -13.26 -29.53 14.00
CA ASN A 343 -13.80 -29.23 15.33
C ASN A 343 -14.81 -28.09 15.30
N ILE A 344 -14.59 -27.07 14.46
CA ILE A 344 -15.57 -26.00 14.24
C ILE A 344 -16.88 -26.54 13.65
N LEU A 345 -16.82 -27.43 12.65
CA LEU A 345 -18.04 -28.05 12.11
C LEU A 345 -18.75 -28.96 13.12
N ILE A 346 -18.00 -29.70 13.94
CA ILE A 346 -18.56 -30.53 15.03
C ILE A 346 -19.30 -29.65 16.05
N LEU A 347 -18.72 -28.52 16.44
CA LEU A 347 -19.36 -27.55 17.32
C LEU A 347 -20.64 -26.99 16.68
N HIS A 348 -20.56 -26.61 15.40
CA HIS A 348 -21.71 -26.08 14.68
C HIS A 348 -22.86 -27.10 14.61
N ASP A 349 -22.55 -28.36 14.28
CA ASP A 349 -23.52 -29.46 14.26
C ASP A 349 -24.16 -29.69 15.63
N LYS A 350 -23.36 -29.66 16.70
CA LYS A 350 -23.86 -29.83 18.08
C LYS A 350 -24.73 -28.66 18.54
N GLN A 351 -24.37 -27.43 18.21
CA GLN A 351 -25.03 -26.22 18.73
C GLN A 351 -26.24 -25.78 17.89
N HIS A 352 -26.24 -26.11 16.60
CA HIS A 352 -27.26 -25.66 15.65
C HIS A 352 -28.02 -26.82 14.98
N GLU A 353 -27.82 -28.05 15.45
CA GLU A 353 -28.50 -29.26 14.96
C GLU A 353 -28.28 -29.49 13.45
N THR A 354 -27.11 -29.10 12.93
CA THR A 354 -26.73 -29.28 11.53
C THR A 354 -26.02 -30.63 11.30
N GLN A 355 -25.70 -30.94 10.02
CA GLN A 355 -24.91 -32.11 9.63
C GLN A 355 -23.75 -31.73 8.68
N LEU A 356 -23.16 -30.56 8.91
CA LEU A 356 -22.10 -29.99 8.08
C LEU A 356 -20.85 -30.86 8.02
N GLN A 357 -20.50 -31.55 9.12
CA GLN A 357 -19.32 -32.42 9.13
C GLN A 357 -19.43 -33.56 8.10
N LYS A 358 -20.64 -34.08 7.88
CA LYS A 358 -20.90 -35.13 6.88
C LYS A 358 -20.97 -34.61 5.45
N ASN A 359 -21.14 -33.30 5.29
CA ASN A 359 -21.35 -32.62 4.01
C ASN A 359 -20.17 -31.70 3.66
N THR A 360 -18.94 -32.07 4.05
CA THR A 360 -17.72 -31.34 3.69
C THR A 360 -17.35 -31.56 2.20
N PRO A 361 -16.80 -30.54 1.50
CA PRO A 361 -16.44 -29.23 2.04
C PRO A 361 -17.66 -28.27 2.14
N VAL A 362 -17.63 -27.38 3.13
CA VAL A 362 -18.72 -26.41 3.38
C VAL A 362 -18.27 -24.98 3.03
N LEU A 363 -19.02 -24.25 2.22
CA LEU A 363 -18.82 -22.81 2.09
C LEU A 363 -19.64 -22.10 3.17
N CYS A 364 -18.98 -21.40 4.11
CA CYS A 364 -19.67 -20.68 5.20
C CYS A 364 -20.69 -19.67 4.63
N ALA A 365 -20.28 -18.99 3.56
CA ALA A 365 -21.13 -18.04 2.85
C ALA A 365 -22.31 -18.69 2.10
N GLY A 366 -22.34 -20.01 1.92
CA GLY A 366 -23.50 -20.71 1.34
C GLY A 366 -24.76 -20.58 2.20
N CYS A 367 -24.61 -20.40 3.52
CA CYS A 367 -25.72 -20.14 4.45
C CYS A 367 -25.66 -18.75 5.09
N HIS A 368 -24.46 -18.20 5.35
CA HIS A 368 -24.30 -16.91 6.01
C HIS A 368 -23.80 -15.87 5.02
N TYR A 369 -24.68 -15.05 4.47
CA TYR A 369 -24.33 -14.06 3.44
C TYR A 369 -23.08 -13.25 3.80
N SER A 370 -22.15 -13.13 2.84
CA SER A 370 -20.95 -12.32 2.94
C SER A 370 -20.88 -11.41 1.72
N PRO A 371 -20.96 -10.08 1.88
CA PRO A 371 -20.79 -9.14 0.76
C PRO A 371 -19.49 -9.32 0.00
N ALA A 372 -18.41 -9.75 0.66
CA ALA A 372 -17.11 -10.00 0.03
C ALA A 372 -17.12 -11.15 -0.99
N LEU A 373 -18.13 -12.03 -0.96
CA LEU A 373 -18.30 -13.12 -1.92
C LEU A 373 -19.50 -12.91 -2.85
N ASP A 374 -20.17 -11.77 -2.77
CA ASP A 374 -21.27 -11.40 -3.67
C ASP A 374 -20.74 -10.62 -4.87
N LEU A 375 -19.97 -11.31 -5.72
CA LEU A 375 -19.33 -10.73 -6.90
C LEU A 375 -20.36 -10.13 -7.89
N GLU A 376 -21.58 -10.68 -7.91
CA GLU A 376 -22.67 -10.19 -8.76
C GLU A 376 -23.53 -9.10 -8.08
N LYS A 377 -23.23 -8.73 -6.83
CA LYS A 377 -23.96 -7.73 -6.02
C LYS A 377 -25.47 -7.98 -5.93
N LYS A 378 -25.89 -9.25 -5.88
CA LYS A 378 -27.32 -9.64 -5.83
C LYS A 378 -27.91 -9.61 -4.43
N GLY A 379 -27.09 -9.46 -3.40
CA GLY A 379 -27.49 -9.60 -2.00
C GLY A 379 -27.78 -11.07 -1.63
N PRO A 380 -28.32 -11.31 -0.42
CA PRO A 380 -28.56 -12.67 0.08
C PRO A 380 -29.53 -13.48 -0.80
N GLN A 381 -29.10 -14.64 -1.25
CA GLN A 381 -29.86 -15.58 -2.09
C GLN A 381 -30.13 -16.91 -1.37
N GLY A 382 -31.24 -17.57 -1.72
CA GLY A 382 -31.55 -18.93 -1.28
C GLY A 382 -31.46 -19.10 0.24
N GLU A 383 -30.65 -20.06 0.69
CA GLU A 383 -30.44 -20.40 2.11
C GLU A 383 -29.84 -19.28 2.95
N GLN A 384 -29.34 -18.20 2.34
CA GLN A 384 -28.84 -17.01 3.05
C GLN A 384 -29.98 -16.12 3.54
N GLN A 385 -31.17 -16.19 2.92
CA GLN A 385 -32.29 -15.32 3.25
C GLN A 385 -32.80 -15.60 4.67
N GLY A 386 -32.93 -14.54 5.47
CA GLY A 386 -33.38 -14.63 6.86
C GLY A 386 -32.35 -15.15 7.86
N LYS A 387 -31.12 -15.50 7.41
CA LYS A 387 -29.99 -15.83 8.30
C LYS A 387 -29.11 -14.60 8.51
N SER A 388 -28.46 -14.53 9.67
CA SER A 388 -27.45 -13.52 9.95
C SER A 388 -26.26 -13.65 9.00
N THR A 389 -25.67 -12.52 8.63
CA THR A 389 -24.47 -12.46 7.79
C THR A 389 -23.28 -13.17 8.43
N LEU A 390 -22.29 -13.58 7.62
CA LEU A 390 -21.08 -14.23 8.11
C LEU A 390 -20.33 -13.37 9.14
N SER A 391 -20.25 -12.06 8.87
CA SER A 391 -19.65 -11.11 9.82
C SER A 391 -20.39 -11.11 11.16
N GLN A 392 -21.72 -11.06 11.16
CA GLN A 392 -22.48 -11.03 12.40
C GLN A 392 -22.29 -12.31 13.22
N VAL A 393 -22.40 -13.50 12.61
CA VAL A 393 -22.28 -14.76 13.36
C VAL A 393 -20.88 -14.96 13.92
N MET A 394 -19.84 -14.56 13.20
CA MET A 394 -18.45 -14.67 13.69
C MET A 394 -18.19 -13.69 14.83
N HIS A 395 -18.48 -12.40 14.63
CA HIS A 395 -18.09 -11.38 15.59
C HIS A 395 -18.99 -11.36 16.84
N LEU A 396 -20.31 -11.52 16.69
CA LEU A 396 -21.22 -11.52 17.84
C LEU A 396 -20.94 -12.70 18.77
N PHE A 397 -20.84 -13.91 18.21
CA PHE A 397 -20.63 -15.11 19.01
C PHE A 397 -19.35 -14.98 19.84
N HIS A 398 -18.21 -14.68 19.21
CA HIS A 398 -16.93 -14.57 19.90
C HIS A 398 -16.87 -13.36 20.84
N GLY A 399 -17.53 -12.24 20.50
CA GLY A 399 -17.61 -11.06 21.35
C GLY A 399 -18.45 -11.24 22.62
N GLU A 400 -19.34 -12.24 22.66
CA GLU A 400 -20.18 -12.56 23.82
C GLU A 400 -19.56 -13.59 24.77
N LEU A 401 -18.54 -14.31 24.33
CA LEU A 401 -17.87 -15.31 25.17
C LEU A 401 -17.21 -14.68 26.39
N ARG A 402 -17.36 -15.33 27.54
CA ARG A 402 -16.77 -14.92 28.82
C ARG A 402 -16.05 -16.09 29.50
N ASP A 403 -14.96 -15.80 30.20
CA ASP A 403 -14.32 -16.75 31.11
C ASP A 403 -15.16 -16.98 32.37
N ALA A 404 -14.72 -17.90 33.24
CA ALA A 404 -15.41 -18.18 34.51
C ALA A 404 -15.44 -17.00 35.50
N LYS A 405 -14.63 -15.96 35.28
CA LYS A 405 -14.59 -14.73 36.07
C LYS A 405 -15.45 -13.61 35.44
N GLY A 406 -16.06 -13.86 34.27
CA GLY A 406 -16.87 -12.89 33.55
C GLY A 406 -16.08 -11.95 32.63
N ASN A 407 -14.78 -12.20 32.38
CA ASN A 407 -13.98 -11.40 31.46
C ASN A 407 -14.22 -11.87 30.01
N PRO A 408 -14.19 -10.96 29.01
CA PRO A 408 -14.19 -11.35 27.60
C PRO A 408 -13.05 -12.32 27.28
N ILE A 409 -13.35 -13.40 26.53
CA ILE A 409 -12.32 -14.31 26.04
C ILE A 409 -11.38 -13.59 25.06
N ILE A 410 -11.95 -12.78 24.17
CA ILE A 410 -11.21 -11.90 23.28
C ILE A 410 -11.39 -10.46 23.80
N PRO A 411 -10.36 -9.87 24.44
CA PRO A 411 -10.43 -8.51 24.94
C PRO A 411 -10.50 -7.49 23.79
N THR A 412 -11.09 -6.33 24.06
CA THR A 412 -11.24 -5.23 23.09
C THR A 412 -10.95 -3.90 23.75
N GLY A 413 -10.43 -2.94 22.98
CA GLY A 413 -10.21 -1.56 23.41
C GLY A 413 -8.87 -1.04 22.90
N ASN A 414 -8.74 0.28 22.83
CA ASN A 414 -7.61 0.91 22.13
C ASN A 414 -6.26 0.68 22.82
N THR A 415 -6.27 0.29 24.10
CA THR A 415 -5.07 -0.07 24.88
C THR A 415 -4.78 -1.58 24.88
N VAL A 416 -5.64 -2.38 24.26
CA VAL A 416 -5.45 -3.84 24.15
C VAL A 416 -4.54 -4.09 22.93
N PRO A 417 -3.42 -4.82 23.08
CA PRO A 417 -2.59 -5.21 21.94
C PRO A 417 -3.43 -5.95 20.89
N VAL A 418 -3.27 -5.59 19.61
CA VAL A 418 -4.06 -6.18 18.52
C VAL A 418 -3.85 -7.69 18.39
N GLU A 419 -2.68 -8.19 18.81
CA GLU A 419 -2.31 -9.60 18.89
C GLU A 419 -3.18 -10.41 19.86
N GLN A 420 -3.77 -9.74 20.85
CA GLN A 420 -4.68 -10.35 21.83
C GLN A 420 -6.16 -10.18 21.44
N SER A 421 -6.45 -9.39 20.41
CA SER A 421 -7.82 -9.09 19.97
C SER A 421 -8.06 -9.62 18.54
N CYS A 422 -8.06 -8.72 17.57
CA CYS A 422 -8.47 -8.96 16.19
C CYS A 422 -7.57 -9.97 15.47
N TYR A 423 -6.26 -9.99 15.79
CA TYR A 423 -5.30 -10.91 15.20
C TYR A 423 -5.37 -12.35 15.73
N ASN A 424 -6.37 -12.68 16.54
CA ASN A 424 -6.72 -14.09 16.75
C ASN A 424 -7.42 -14.71 15.53
N CYS A 425 -8.04 -13.88 14.68
CA CYS A 425 -8.77 -14.34 13.50
C CYS A 425 -8.28 -13.67 12.21
N HIS A 426 -7.92 -12.39 12.26
CA HIS A 426 -7.41 -11.66 11.10
C HIS A 426 -5.89 -11.78 10.96
N PRO A 427 -5.33 -11.76 9.74
CA PRO A 427 -3.89 -11.84 9.54
C PRO A 427 -3.15 -10.69 10.21
N GLY A 428 -2.16 -10.98 11.06
CA GLY A 428 -1.54 -9.88 11.78
C GLY A 428 -0.46 -10.18 12.79
N LYS A 429 -0.47 -11.36 13.43
CA LYS A 429 0.62 -11.78 14.33
C LYS A 429 1.93 -11.94 13.57
N THR A 430 1.86 -12.33 12.29
CA THR A 430 3.03 -12.41 11.40
C THR A 430 2.92 -11.49 10.20
N THR A 431 1.79 -11.53 9.50
CA THR A 431 1.60 -10.86 8.19
C THR A 431 1.05 -9.44 8.28
N GLN A 432 0.80 -8.92 9.48
CA GLN A 432 0.49 -7.51 9.75
C GLN A 432 -0.45 -6.86 8.71
N CYS A 433 -1.71 -7.32 8.63
CA CYS A 433 -2.71 -6.77 7.70
C CYS A 433 -2.77 -5.24 7.79
N GLN A 434 -2.82 -4.70 9.01
CA GLN A 434 -2.59 -3.28 9.25
C GLN A 434 -1.08 -2.98 9.30
N ARG A 435 -0.66 -2.03 8.47
CA ARG A 435 0.68 -1.44 8.40
C ARG A 435 0.59 -0.01 7.86
N GLY A 436 1.72 0.60 7.51
CA GLY A 436 1.71 1.97 7.00
C GLY A 436 1.56 3.04 8.08
N ALA A 437 1.21 4.25 7.65
CA ALA A 437 1.21 5.47 8.46
C ALA A 437 0.29 5.38 9.69
N MET A 438 -0.88 4.74 9.55
CA MET A 438 -1.82 4.59 10.67
C MET A 438 -1.27 3.68 11.77
N LYS A 439 -0.61 2.57 11.41
CA LYS A 439 0.06 1.72 12.40
C LYS A 439 1.23 2.46 13.06
N SER A 440 2.01 3.19 12.28
CA SER A 440 3.12 4.01 12.80
C SER A 440 2.66 5.10 13.77
N ALA A 441 1.43 5.62 13.58
CA ALA A 441 0.80 6.55 14.51
C ALA A 441 0.22 5.87 15.77
N GLY A 442 0.30 4.54 15.88
CA GLY A 442 -0.20 3.79 17.03
C GLY A 442 -1.70 3.49 17.01
N LEU A 443 -2.38 3.64 15.86
CA LEU A 443 -3.78 3.25 15.73
C LEU A 443 -3.93 1.73 15.76
N THR A 444 -4.88 1.25 16.56
CA THR A 444 -5.27 -0.17 16.64
C THR A 444 -6.55 -0.42 15.84
N CYS A 445 -6.86 -1.68 15.55
CA CYS A 445 -8.08 -2.05 14.84
C CYS A 445 -9.34 -1.53 15.56
N THR A 446 -9.35 -1.56 16.90
CA THR A 446 -10.50 -1.10 17.68
C THR A 446 -10.67 0.40 17.65
N ALA A 447 -9.59 1.17 17.46
CA ALA A 447 -9.68 2.63 17.34
C ALA A 447 -10.47 3.05 16.10
N CYS A 448 -10.49 2.20 15.07
CA CYS A 448 -11.26 2.42 13.84
C CYS A 448 -12.62 1.70 13.85
N HIS A 449 -12.63 0.41 14.19
CA HIS A 449 -13.80 -0.46 13.99
C HIS A 449 -14.62 -0.73 15.26
N GLY A 450 -14.09 -0.39 16.44
CA GLY A 450 -14.62 -0.87 17.71
C GLY A 450 -14.26 -2.32 18.02
N GLY A 451 -14.88 -2.87 19.08
CA GLY A 451 -14.71 -4.27 19.46
C GLY A 451 -15.56 -5.24 18.63
N LEU A 452 -15.39 -6.55 18.85
CA LEU A 452 -16.14 -7.60 18.14
C LEU A 452 -17.66 -7.38 18.18
N LEU A 453 -18.21 -6.93 19.30
CA LEU A 453 -19.65 -6.66 19.41
C LEU A 453 -20.11 -5.48 18.52
N ALA A 454 -19.26 -4.46 18.35
CA ALA A 454 -19.52 -3.34 17.45
C ALA A 454 -19.48 -3.78 15.98
N VAL A 455 -18.46 -4.55 15.61
CA VAL A 455 -18.29 -5.10 14.25
C VAL A 455 -19.41 -6.10 13.92
N GLY A 456 -19.83 -6.89 14.91
CA GLY A 456 -20.96 -7.81 14.79
C GLY A 456 -22.33 -7.14 14.76
N GLY A 457 -22.40 -5.81 14.89
CA GLY A 457 -23.67 -5.07 14.83
C GLY A 457 -24.58 -5.31 16.04
N LYS A 458 -24.03 -5.58 17.23
CA LYS A 458 -24.83 -5.75 18.45
C LYS A 458 -25.57 -4.48 18.84
N PHE A 459 -24.91 -3.35 18.62
CA PHE A 459 -25.39 -2.04 19.03
C PHE A 459 -25.84 -1.26 17.80
N PRO A 460 -27.00 -0.59 17.85
CA PRO A 460 -27.43 0.32 16.80
C PRO A 460 -26.42 1.45 16.58
N LEU A 461 -26.16 1.80 15.32
CA LEU A 461 -25.34 2.95 14.98
C LEU A 461 -26.00 4.25 15.47
N GLN A 462 -25.19 5.20 15.94
CA GLN A 462 -25.61 6.56 16.27
C GLN A 462 -25.88 7.35 14.98
N LYS A 463 -26.52 8.51 15.14
CA LYS A 463 -26.79 9.42 14.02
C LYS A 463 -25.48 9.82 13.32
N GLY A 464 -25.46 9.72 11.99
CA GLY A 464 -24.30 9.91 11.12
C GLY A 464 -23.36 8.72 11.05
N GLY A 465 -23.63 7.62 11.76
CA GLY A 465 -22.74 6.47 11.86
C GLY A 465 -22.80 5.54 10.64
N SER A 466 -23.95 5.42 9.99
CA SER A 466 -24.03 4.66 8.73
C SER A 466 -23.43 5.45 7.57
N LEU A 467 -22.89 4.75 6.57
CA LEU A 467 -22.19 5.37 5.44
C LEU A 467 -23.07 6.39 4.70
N ASP A 468 -24.35 6.05 4.53
CA ASP A 468 -25.35 6.80 3.77
C ASP A 468 -26.42 7.47 4.65
N GLY A 469 -26.29 7.40 5.98
CA GLY A 469 -27.26 7.89 6.96
C GLY A 469 -28.60 7.13 6.99
N SER A 470 -28.84 6.21 6.07
CA SER A 470 -30.12 5.48 5.94
C SER A 470 -30.28 4.36 6.98
N HIS A 471 -29.18 4.00 7.65
CA HIS A 471 -29.12 2.88 8.58
C HIS A 471 -28.74 3.29 10.01
N ASP A 472 -28.78 4.59 10.30
CA ASP A 472 -28.64 5.09 11.66
C ASP A 472 -29.78 4.56 12.55
N GLY A 473 -29.47 4.24 13.80
CA GLY A 473 -30.40 3.58 14.71
C GLY A 473 -30.62 2.09 14.41
N SER A 474 -29.88 1.51 13.46
CA SER A 474 -29.91 0.09 13.11
C SER A 474 -28.51 -0.56 13.26
N PRO A 475 -28.42 -1.90 13.30
CA PRO A 475 -27.15 -2.62 13.32
C PRO A 475 -26.24 -2.28 12.12
N ARG A 476 -24.93 -2.21 12.36
CA ARG A 476 -23.91 -2.02 11.31
C ARG A 476 -24.10 -2.98 10.12
N ARG A 477 -24.07 -2.48 8.89
CA ARG A 477 -24.02 -3.28 7.66
C ARG A 477 -22.56 -3.67 7.35
N PRO A 478 -22.20 -4.97 7.35
CA PRO A 478 -20.85 -5.41 7.05
C PRO A 478 -20.38 -4.93 5.67
N TRP A 479 -19.10 -4.57 5.55
CA TRP A 479 -18.46 -4.11 4.30
C TRP A 479 -18.99 -2.80 3.69
N LEU A 480 -20.00 -2.18 4.31
CA LEU A 480 -20.60 -0.92 3.88
C LEU A 480 -20.43 0.17 4.94
N ASP A 481 -20.88 -0.08 6.17
CA ASP A 481 -20.71 0.86 7.28
C ASP A 481 -19.32 0.67 7.93
N LEU A 482 -18.32 1.28 7.30
CA LEU A 482 -16.90 1.18 7.68
C LEU A 482 -16.33 2.52 8.20
N PRO A 483 -15.16 2.49 8.85
CA PRO A 483 -14.49 3.71 9.28
C PRO A 483 -14.19 4.64 8.10
N ARG A 484 -14.16 5.94 8.37
CA ARG A 484 -14.04 7.00 7.38
C ARG A 484 -12.83 7.88 7.65
N CYS A 485 -12.19 8.41 6.62
CA CYS A 485 -11.00 9.27 6.76
C CYS A 485 -11.36 10.53 7.54
N GLN A 486 -12.51 11.13 7.21
CA GLN A 486 -13.08 12.29 7.91
C GLN A 486 -13.38 12.04 9.40
N SER A 487 -13.41 10.79 9.86
CA SER A 487 -13.65 10.51 11.27
C SER A 487 -12.42 10.79 12.14
N CYS A 488 -11.22 10.86 11.56
CA CYS A 488 -10.00 11.27 12.26
C CYS A 488 -9.39 12.55 11.67
N HIS A 489 -9.48 12.72 10.35
CA HIS A 489 -9.05 13.91 9.63
C HIS A 489 -10.22 14.87 9.48
N THR A 490 -10.61 15.47 10.60
CA THR A 490 -11.90 16.15 10.75
C THR A 490 -11.95 17.60 10.23
N GLY A 491 -10.92 18.00 9.48
CA GLY A 491 -10.75 19.35 8.99
C GLY A 491 -9.28 19.75 8.95
N ASP A 492 -9.02 21.03 9.11
CA ASP A 492 -7.70 21.63 8.96
C ASP A 492 -7.19 22.28 10.26
N ALA A 493 -6.08 23.01 10.19
CA ALA A 493 -5.42 23.56 11.37
C ALA A 493 -6.26 24.58 12.14
N VAL A 494 -7.28 25.18 11.52
CA VAL A 494 -8.08 26.25 12.12
C VAL A 494 -9.55 25.87 12.30
N ASP A 495 -10.02 24.88 11.55
CA ASP A 495 -11.39 24.37 11.60
C ASP A 495 -11.40 22.84 11.52
N HIS A 496 -11.58 22.18 12.66
CA HIS A 496 -11.70 20.73 12.82
C HIS A 496 -12.62 20.43 14.02
N LEU A 497 -13.09 19.18 14.14
CA LEU A 497 -14.02 18.82 15.23
C LEU A 497 -13.37 19.01 16.60
N ASP A 498 -14.16 19.54 17.54
CA ASP A 498 -13.85 19.59 18.97
C ASP A 498 -14.99 19.00 19.83
N GLY A 499 -14.75 18.92 21.14
CA GLY A 499 -15.78 18.56 22.12
C GLY A 499 -15.57 17.22 22.83
N GLU A 500 -16.55 16.87 23.68
CA GLU A 500 -16.44 15.75 24.62
C GLU A 500 -16.38 14.38 23.95
N GLY A 501 -15.58 13.47 24.52
CA GLY A 501 -15.44 12.09 24.06
C GLY A 501 -14.59 11.90 22.81
N LEU A 502 -14.03 12.97 22.24
CA LEU A 502 -13.01 12.89 21.19
C LEU A 502 -11.64 12.58 21.80
N VAL A 503 -10.84 11.77 21.11
CA VAL A 503 -9.49 11.40 21.53
C VAL A 503 -8.51 11.96 20.51
N PHE A 504 -7.73 12.98 20.90
CA PHE A 504 -6.79 13.65 20.00
C PHE A 504 -5.42 12.97 19.98
N HIS A 505 -4.76 13.04 18.84
CA HIS A 505 -3.31 12.83 18.73
C HIS A 505 -2.57 13.99 19.41
N GLU A 506 -1.29 13.80 19.74
CA GLU A 506 -0.44 14.83 20.37
C GLU A 506 -0.29 16.11 19.54
N ASP A 507 -0.64 16.05 18.26
CA ASP A 507 -0.62 17.21 17.38
C ASP A 507 -1.80 18.16 17.52
N GLY A 508 -2.85 17.76 18.26
CA GLY A 508 -4.01 18.60 18.53
C GLY A 508 -4.96 18.84 17.35
N ILE A 509 -4.79 18.17 16.21
CA ILE A 509 -5.66 18.30 15.02
C ILE A 509 -6.36 16.98 14.72
N ARG A 510 -5.58 15.89 14.63
CA ARG A 510 -6.10 14.57 14.21
C ARG A 510 -6.65 13.81 15.40
N LEU A 511 -7.67 13.00 15.18
CA LEU A 511 -8.18 12.08 16.19
C LEU A 511 -7.46 10.72 16.13
N MET A 512 -7.34 10.09 17.29
CA MET A 512 -6.81 8.73 17.49
C MET A 512 -7.92 7.68 17.56
N GLN A 513 -9.15 8.06 17.24
CA GLN A 513 -10.33 7.19 17.26
C GLN A 513 -11.42 7.77 16.36
N THR A 514 -12.07 6.90 15.57
CA THR A 514 -13.06 7.30 14.56
C THR A 514 -14.46 7.53 15.13
N TYR A 515 -14.67 7.32 16.42
CA TYR A 515 -15.95 7.38 17.12
C TYR A 515 -15.77 7.98 18.52
N ARG A 516 -16.86 8.43 19.15
CA ARG A 516 -16.80 9.01 20.50
C ARG A 516 -16.54 7.94 21.57
N THR A 517 -15.77 8.28 22.58
CA THR A 517 -15.61 7.46 23.79
C THR A 517 -16.98 7.20 24.43
N GLY A 518 -17.26 5.94 24.74
CA GLY A 518 -18.56 5.50 25.28
C GLY A 518 -19.59 5.10 24.22
N ASP A 519 -19.29 5.22 22.94
CA ASP A 519 -20.11 4.64 21.88
C ASP A 519 -19.74 3.17 21.62
N ASP A 520 -20.55 2.26 22.17
CA ASP A 520 -20.37 0.81 22.02
C ASP A 520 -20.56 0.32 20.57
N SER A 521 -21.25 1.09 19.72
CA SER A 521 -21.46 0.76 18.30
C SER A 521 -20.26 1.11 17.41
N ALA A 522 -19.33 1.93 17.94
CA ALA A 522 -18.22 2.53 17.20
C ALA A 522 -18.69 3.22 15.90
N SER A 523 -19.68 4.11 16.03
CA SER A 523 -20.22 4.89 14.91
C SER A 523 -19.20 5.89 14.40
N PRO A 524 -18.75 5.76 13.13
CA PRO A 524 -17.83 6.71 12.53
C PRO A 524 -18.33 8.16 12.65
N LEU A 525 -17.44 9.09 12.98
CA LEU A 525 -17.72 10.52 13.04
C LEU A 525 -17.88 11.11 11.63
N LEU A 526 -18.67 12.17 11.52
CA LEU A 526 -18.77 13.03 10.34
C LEU A 526 -18.11 14.37 10.64
N ALA A 527 -17.22 14.82 9.75
CA ALA A 527 -16.65 16.16 9.82
C ALA A 527 -17.57 17.18 9.11
N GLU A 528 -17.61 18.42 9.60
CA GLU A 528 -18.22 19.53 8.84
C GLU A 528 -17.24 20.04 7.78
N ASN A 529 -15.98 20.24 8.16
CA ASN A 529 -14.90 20.53 7.23
C ASN A 529 -14.47 19.26 6.48
N LYS A 530 -14.76 19.21 5.18
CA LYS A 530 -14.51 18.05 4.32
C LYS A 530 -13.14 18.03 3.63
N ARG A 531 -12.19 18.89 4.02
CA ARG A 531 -10.88 19.01 3.33
C ARG A 531 -10.16 17.68 3.11
N PHE A 532 -10.22 16.78 4.09
CA PHE A 532 -9.60 15.44 4.05
C PHE A 532 -10.63 14.30 4.07
N ALA A 533 -11.89 14.61 3.75
CA ALA A 533 -12.93 13.60 3.67
C ALA A 533 -12.85 12.83 2.35
N GLU A 534 -13.14 11.54 2.42
CA GLU A 534 -13.56 10.77 1.26
C GLU A 534 -14.90 11.30 0.68
N ASN A 535 -15.32 10.84 -0.50
CA ASN A 535 -16.55 11.35 -1.12
C ASN A 535 -17.80 10.98 -0.30
N GLU A 536 -18.86 11.78 -0.43
CA GLU A 536 -20.10 11.52 0.31
C GLU A 536 -20.67 10.14 0.00
N ASN A 537 -21.15 9.45 1.05
CA ASN A 537 -21.74 8.10 0.98
C ASN A 537 -20.86 7.05 0.27
N THR A 538 -19.55 7.29 0.21
CA THR A 538 -18.59 6.50 -0.53
C THR A 538 -17.42 6.14 0.37
N LEU A 539 -16.92 4.91 0.27
CA LEU A 539 -15.74 4.50 1.02
C LEU A 539 -14.48 5.06 0.36
N PHE A 540 -13.42 5.26 1.15
CA PHE A 540 -12.11 5.72 0.66
C PHE A 540 -11.59 4.93 -0.55
N ARG A 541 -11.68 3.59 -0.51
CA ARG A 541 -11.26 2.70 -1.61
C ARG A 541 -12.02 2.89 -2.94
N ASN A 542 -13.15 3.60 -2.90
CA ASN A 542 -13.99 3.91 -4.06
C ASN A 542 -14.12 5.43 -4.29
N SER A 543 -13.34 6.23 -3.58
CA SER A 543 -13.41 7.68 -3.65
C SER A 543 -12.35 8.25 -4.58
N HIS A 544 -12.69 9.38 -5.19
CA HIS A 544 -11.85 10.12 -6.10
C HIS A 544 -11.66 11.57 -5.61
N GLY A 545 -10.57 12.19 -6.03
CA GLY A 545 -10.24 13.58 -5.75
C GLY A 545 -9.25 14.12 -6.78
N HIS A 546 -9.03 15.44 -6.79
CA HIS A 546 -8.06 16.09 -7.68
C HIS A 546 -8.19 15.66 -9.16
N ASN A 547 -9.37 15.93 -9.74
CA ASN A 547 -9.73 15.57 -11.13
C ASN A 547 -9.89 14.06 -11.34
N GLU A 548 -10.78 13.44 -10.56
CA GLU A 548 -11.13 12.02 -10.63
C GLU A 548 -9.97 11.02 -10.38
N ILE A 549 -8.89 11.44 -9.73
CA ILE A 549 -7.84 10.51 -9.30
C ILE A 549 -8.31 9.75 -8.06
N ALA A 550 -8.24 8.42 -8.11
CA ALA A 550 -8.60 7.54 -7.01
C ALA A 550 -7.72 7.82 -5.78
N CYS A 551 -8.35 7.92 -4.61
CA CYS A 551 -7.63 8.23 -3.38
C CYS A 551 -6.51 7.20 -3.09
N GLU A 552 -6.75 5.92 -3.38
CA GLU A 552 -5.75 4.86 -3.19
C GLU A 552 -4.55 4.97 -4.15
N GLY A 553 -4.74 5.57 -5.34
CA GLY A 553 -3.65 5.86 -6.28
C GLY A 553 -2.64 6.88 -5.74
N CYS A 554 -3.06 7.77 -4.83
CA CYS A 554 -2.19 8.73 -4.16
C CYS A 554 -1.70 8.27 -2.79
N HIS A 555 -2.55 7.56 -2.03
CA HIS A 555 -2.30 7.28 -0.62
C HIS A 555 -1.88 5.82 -0.32
N GLY A 556 -2.08 4.89 -1.25
CA GLY A 556 -2.03 3.46 -1.01
C GLY A 556 -3.33 2.93 -0.39
N SER A 557 -3.36 1.64 -0.08
CA SER A 557 -4.57 0.95 0.40
C SER A 557 -4.95 1.32 1.83
N THR A 558 -6.24 1.21 2.16
CA THR A 558 -6.78 1.57 3.49
C THR A 558 -5.97 1.00 4.67
N HIS A 559 -5.57 -0.29 4.68
CA HIS A 559 -4.78 -0.87 5.77
C HIS A 559 -3.26 -0.73 5.61
N ALA A 560 -2.79 -0.05 4.57
CA ALA A 560 -1.38 0.08 4.23
C ALA A 560 -1.02 1.48 3.69
N ILE A 561 -1.75 2.51 4.11
CA ILE A 561 -1.53 3.91 3.69
C ILE A 561 -0.05 4.29 3.87
N TRP A 562 0.53 4.89 2.84
CA TRP A 562 1.94 5.22 2.81
C TRP A 562 2.30 6.37 3.78
N PRO A 563 3.52 6.37 4.34
CA PRO A 563 4.57 5.37 4.15
C PRO A 563 4.43 4.20 5.13
N ASN A 564 4.99 3.05 4.75
CA ASN A 564 5.37 2.02 5.72
C ASN A 564 6.67 2.46 6.43
N ALA A 565 6.71 2.34 7.76
CA ALA A 565 7.88 2.71 8.56
C ALA A 565 9.13 1.88 8.24
N ASP A 566 8.95 0.62 7.80
CA ASP A 566 10.05 -0.13 7.20
C ASP A 566 10.30 0.41 5.79
N ILE A 567 11.40 1.15 5.63
CA ILE A 567 11.82 1.74 4.34
C ILE A 567 12.01 0.69 3.24
N SER A 568 12.30 -0.56 3.62
CA SER A 568 12.50 -1.69 2.72
C SER A 568 11.21 -2.36 2.28
N ALA A 569 10.08 -2.03 2.93
CA ALA A 569 8.80 -2.64 2.66
C ALA A 569 8.35 -2.40 1.22
N ASN A 570 7.81 -3.46 0.62
CA ASN A 570 7.27 -3.44 -0.74
C ASN A 570 6.16 -2.39 -0.92
N ASP A 571 5.41 -2.07 0.14
CA ASP A 571 4.41 -0.99 0.12
C ASP A 571 4.98 0.36 -0.32
N ASN A 572 6.23 0.66 0.02
CA ASN A 572 6.84 1.95 -0.28
C ASN A 572 7.29 2.07 -1.74
N LEU A 573 7.36 0.96 -2.50
CA LEU A 573 7.99 0.96 -3.82
C LEU A 573 7.22 1.80 -4.83
N THR A 574 5.89 1.73 -4.83
CA THR A 574 5.03 2.50 -5.74
C THR A 574 5.28 3.99 -5.59
N ALA A 575 5.22 4.52 -4.37
CA ALA A 575 5.53 5.92 -4.09
C ALA A 575 6.95 6.32 -4.51
N ILE A 576 7.95 5.48 -4.20
CA ILE A 576 9.35 5.75 -4.59
C ILE A 576 9.49 5.83 -6.12
N GLN A 577 8.83 4.95 -6.88
CA GLN A 577 8.88 4.98 -8.34
C GLN A 577 8.21 6.22 -8.93
N LEU A 578 7.12 6.69 -8.33
CA LEU A 578 6.31 7.79 -8.86
C LEU A 578 6.85 9.18 -8.51
N GLN A 579 7.42 9.37 -7.31
CA GLN A 579 7.85 10.69 -6.83
C GLN A 579 9.27 10.72 -6.24
N GLY A 580 9.99 9.60 -6.24
CA GLY A 580 11.37 9.52 -5.77
C GLY A 580 11.53 9.39 -4.25
N HIS A 581 10.45 9.38 -3.46
CA HIS A 581 10.49 9.15 -2.02
C HIS A 581 9.24 8.45 -1.49
N THR A 582 9.29 7.98 -0.24
CA THR A 582 8.15 7.35 0.44
C THR A 582 7.08 8.37 0.86
N GLY A 583 5.84 7.90 0.99
CA GLY A 583 4.70 8.68 1.46
C GLY A 583 3.61 8.82 0.41
N THR A 584 2.53 9.52 0.77
CA THR A 584 1.48 9.92 -0.18
C THR A 584 2.07 10.69 -1.36
N ILE A 585 1.55 10.46 -2.57
CA ILE A 585 1.95 11.20 -3.77
C ILE A 585 1.59 12.68 -3.58
N ILE A 586 2.62 13.54 -3.55
CA ILE A 586 2.48 14.98 -3.30
C ILE A 586 3.29 15.84 -4.27
N GLU A 587 4.29 15.26 -4.95
CA GLU A 587 5.03 15.96 -5.99
C GLU A 587 4.14 16.19 -7.22
N CYS A 588 3.85 17.46 -7.53
CA CYS A 588 2.92 17.79 -8.61
C CYS A 588 3.42 17.34 -9.97
N ASP A 589 4.74 17.32 -10.17
CA ASP A 589 5.40 16.85 -11.39
C ASP A 589 5.41 15.32 -11.56
N THR A 590 4.86 14.57 -10.58
CA THR A 590 4.50 13.17 -10.82
C THR A 590 3.52 13.10 -11.99
N CYS A 591 2.48 13.95 -12.03
CA CYS A 591 1.44 13.90 -13.07
C CYS A 591 1.46 15.12 -14.01
N HIS A 592 1.79 16.32 -13.52
CA HIS A 592 1.83 17.53 -14.33
C HIS A 592 3.16 17.67 -15.09
N ALA A 593 3.12 18.23 -16.29
CA ALA A 593 4.36 18.56 -17.01
C ALA A 593 5.15 19.66 -16.26
N PRO A 594 6.49 19.62 -16.27
CA PRO A 594 7.29 20.72 -15.73
C PRO A 594 6.89 22.07 -16.32
N GLY A 595 6.47 22.98 -15.46
CA GLY A 595 6.07 24.35 -15.84
C GLY A 595 4.65 24.50 -16.40
N SER A 596 3.90 23.43 -16.66
CA SER A 596 2.50 23.53 -17.12
C SER A 596 1.56 24.00 -16.02
N LEU A 597 1.83 23.62 -14.78
CA LEU A 597 0.98 23.99 -13.65
C LEU A 597 1.14 25.49 -13.35
N GLU A 598 0.03 26.23 -13.39
CA GLU A 598 -0.01 27.61 -12.89
C GLU A 598 0.17 27.65 -11.37
N MET A 599 0.59 28.78 -10.81
CA MET A 599 0.62 28.94 -9.35
C MET A 599 -0.81 28.91 -8.82
N THR A 600 -1.07 28.07 -7.82
CA THR A 600 -2.43 27.77 -7.38
C THR A 600 -2.49 27.43 -5.89
N LEU A 601 -3.69 27.51 -5.32
CA LEU A 601 -4.07 26.95 -4.02
C LEU A 601 -5.08 25.79 -4.18
N LYS A 602 -5.34 25.36 -5.42
CA LYS A 602 -6.39 24.39 -5.78
C LYS A 602 -5.86 22.97 -6.00
N GLY A 603 -4.68 22.67 -5.48
CA GLY A 603 -4.16 21.30 -5.46
C GLY A 603 -4.97 20.39 -4.54
N PRO A 604 -4.62 19.10 -4.46
CA PRO A 604 -5.30 18.15 -3.57
C PRO A 604 -5.30 18.69 -2.14
N HIS A 605 -6.45 18.64 -1.47
CA HIS A 605 -6.64 19.16 -0.11
C HIS A 605 -6.33 20.66 0.08
N GLY A 606 -6.30 21.44 -1.00
CA GLY A 606 -5.92 22.85 -0.98
C GLY A 606 -4.41 23.07 -0.95
N LEU A 607 -3.63 22.08 -1.36
CA LEU A 607 -2.19 22.22 -1.51
C LEU A 607 -1.86 23.26 -2.60
N HIS A 608 -0.81 24.03 -2.32
CA HIS A 608 -0.16 24.86 -3.31
C HIS A 608 0.90 24.08 -4.09
N ASN A 609 1.51 24.69 -5.10
CA ASN A 609 2.57 24.08 -5.88
C ASN A 609 3.72 23.61 -4.96
N ILE A 610 4.06 22.35 -5.06
CA ILE A 610 5.15 21.71 -4.32
C ILE A 610 6.40 21.70 -5.22
N ASN A 611 7.58 21.90 -4.63
CA ASN A 611 8.86 22.02 -5.34
C ASN A 611 9.01 23.16 -6.35
N ASP A 612 8.12 24.15 -6.32
CA ASP A 612 8.10 25.17 -7.35
C ASP A 612 8.83 26.45 -6.91
N SER A 613 9.95 26.75 -7.56
CA SER A 613 10.69 28.01 -7.33
C SER A 613 9.83 29.26 -7.58
N ARG A 614 8.83 29.19 -8.46
CA ARG A 614 7.89 30.30 -8.69
C ARG A 614 7.05 30.55 -7.45
N TRP A 615 6.55 29.50 -6.81
CA TRP A 615 5.80 29.58 -5.55
C TRP A 615 6.63 30.21 -4.45
N ILE A 616 7.86 29.71 -4.23
CA ILE A 616 8.76 30.21 -3.19
C ILE A 616 8.97 31.73 -3.30
N ASN A 617 9.12 32.25 -4.51
CA ASN A 617 9.37 33.68 -4.74
C ASN A 617 8.11 34.55 -4.84
N ARG A 618 6.91 33.97 -4.95
CA ARG A 618 5.68 34.72 -5.31
C ARG A 618 4.45 34.37 -4.46
N HIS A 619 4.57 33.45 -3.51
CA HIS A 619 3.46 33.05 -2.63
C HIS A 619 2.90 34.21 -1.79
N TYR A 620 3.68 35.29 -1.57
CA TYR A 620 3.20 36.47 -0.87
C TYR A 620 1.99 37.14 -1.54
N TYR A 621 1.84 37.04 -2.86
CA TYR A 621 0.67 37.57 -3.55
C TYR A 621 -0.60 36.81 -3.17
N PHE A 622 -0.50 35.48 -2.99
CA PHE A 622 -1.60 34.63 -2.55
C PHE A 622 -1.95 34.91 -1.09
N TYR A 623 -0.94 35.11 -0.24
CA TYR A 623 -1.19 35.50 1.14
C TYR A 623 -1.93 36.84 1.25
N GLN A 624 -1.55 37.86 0.46
CA GLN A 624 -2.24 39.15 0.47
C GLN A 624 -3.70 39.07 0.01
N SER A 625 -4.01 38.16 -0.91
CA SER A 625 -5.38 37.98 -1.40
C SER A 625 -6.22 37.03 -0.54
N GLU A 626 -5.61 36.02 0.08
CA GLU A 626 -6.31 34.86 0.64
C GLU A 626 -5.54 34.23 1.82
N ALA A 627 -5.20 35.05 2.82
CA ALA A 627 -4.43 34.63 4.00
C ALA A 627 -5.02 33.39 4.73
N GLU A 628 -6.35 33.30 4.81
CA GLU A 628 -7.05 32.20 5.49
C GLU A 628 -6.72 30.83 4.87
N SER A 629 -6.53 30.76 3.55
CA SER A 629 -6.16 29.51 2.86
C SER A 629 -4.75 29.04 3.23
N CYS A 630 -3.82 29.96 3.52
CA CYS A 630 -2.52 29.60 4.09
C CYS A 630 -2.66 29.12 5.55
N GLN A 631 -3.47 29.81 6.35
CA GLN A 631 -3.70 29.47 7.76
C GLN A 631 -4.32 28.08 7.94
N ALA A 632 -5.15 27.63 7.00
CA ALA A 632 -5.73 26.29 7.02
C ALA A 632 -4.68 25.17 7.17
N CYS A 633 -3.50 25.33 6.57
CA CYS A 633 -2.43 24.33 6.68
C CYS A 633 -1.28 24.78 7.61
N HIS A 634 -0.97 26.08 7.63
CA HIS A 634 0.16 26.62 8.38
C HIS A 634 -0.21 27.16 9.78
N GLY A 635 -1.48 27.07 10.16
CA GLY A 635 -2.00 27.55 11.45
C GLY A 635 -2.28 29.04 11.45
N LYS A 636 -3.03 29.52 12.46
CA LYS A 636 -3.45 30.93 12.58
C LYS A 636 -2.27 31.91 12.56
N GLU A 637 -1.18 31.54 13.22
CA GLU A 637 0.04 32.33 13.35
C GLU A 637 1.12 32.01 12.29
N LEU A 638 0.79 31.14 11.32
CA LEU A 638 1.66 30.73 10.21
C LEU A 638 3.00 30.08 10.65
N GLU A 639 2.99 29.42 11.81
CA GLU A 639 4.15 28.75 12.42
C GLU A 639 4.38 27.33 11.89
N GLY A 640 3.52 26.91 10.96
CA GLY A 640 3.48 25.55 10.48
C GLY A 640 2.70 24.64 11.43
N THR A 641 2.20 23.55 10.87
CA THR A 641 1.48 22.51 11.60
C THR A 641 1.86 21.14 11.03
N PRO A 642 1.37 20.02 11.57
CA PRO A 642 1.52 18.72 10.90
C PRO A 642 1.04 18.68 9.45
N LEU A 643 0.14 19.58 9.03
CA LEU A 643 -0.38 19.67 7.67
C LEU A 643 0.59 20.35 6.70
N SER A 644 1.57 21.12 7.19
CA SER A 644 2.57 21.82 6.38
C SER A 644 3.96 21.18 6.48
N LYS A 645 4.04 19.89 6.79
CA LYS A 645 5.32 19.17 6.89
C LYS A 645 5.94 18.91 5.53
N MET A 646 7.26 19.02 5.46
CA MET A 646 7.98 18.64 4.25
C MET A 646 7.97 17.13 4.02
N ALA A 647 7.53 16.69 2.83
CA ALA A 647 7.53 15.28 2.44
C ALA A 647 8.94 14.74 2.12
N ALA A 648 9.83 15.62 1.65
CA ALA A 648 11.23 15.36 1.35
C ALA A 648 12.10 16.57 1.74
N THR A 649 13.37 16.32 2.08
CA THR A 649 14.34 17.38 2.35
C THR A 649 14.59 18.17 1.08
N ARG A 650 14.61 19.49 1.20
CA ARG A 650 14.76 20.39 0.05
C ARG A 650 15.69 21.54 0.37
N THR A 651 16.39 21.97 -0.66
CA THR A 651 17.26 23.14 -0.63
C THR A 651 16.65 24.22 -1.51
N PHE A 652 16.39 25.39 -0.93
CA PHE A 652 15.81 26.53 -1.59
C PHE A 652 16.79 27.70 -1.62
N ASN A 653 16.79 28.42 -2.73
CA ASN A 653 17.45 29.73 -2.80
C ASN A 653 16.40 30.79 -2.54
N VAL A 654 16.56 31.50 -1.42
CA VAL A 654 15.67 32.57 -0.99
C VAL A 654 16.52 33.82 -0.88
N GLU A 655 16.27 34.80 -1.75
CA GLU A 655 17.11 36.00 -1.85
C GLU A 655 18.60 35.63 -2.02
N ASP A 656 19.48 36.12 -1.14
CA ASP A 656 20.92 35.85 -1.16
C ASP A 656 21.34 34.68 -0.24
N LYS A 657 20.39 33.89 0.28
CA LYS A 657 20.66 32.76 1.17
C LYS A 657 20.09 31.44 0.67
N THR A 658 20.76 30.37 1.08
CA THR A 658 20.30 29.00 0.90
C THR A 658 19.63 28.52 2.17
N VAL A 659 18.38 28.06 2.07
CA VAL A 659 17.60 27.50 3.18
C VAL A 659 17.37 26.02 2.90
N ILE A 660 17.67 25.18 3.88
CA ILE A 660 17.41 23.75 3.82
C ILE A 660 16.26 23.44 4.77
N LEU A 661 15.21 22.82 4.25
CA LEU A 661 14.09 22.31 5.04
C LEU A 661 14.12 20.79 5.01
N GLU A 662 14.19 20.18 6.18
CA GLU A 662 14.31 18.73 6.31
C GLU A 662 12.97 18.02 6.17
N LYS A 663 12.99 16.76 5.71
CA LYS A 663 11.82 15.89 5.73
C LYS A 663 11.19 15.87 7.13
N GLY A 664 9.88 16.07 7.21
CA GLY A 664 9.09 16.11 8.44
C GLY A 664 9.11 17.45 9.17
N GLN A 665 9.96 18.39 8.77
CA GLN A 665 9.96 19.75 9.32
C GLN A 665 8.67 20.47 8.91
N GLN A 666 8.00 21.09 9.88
CA GLN A 666 6.83 21.93 9.61
C GLN A 666 7.31 23.24 8.98
N VAL A 667 6.69 23.64 7.88
CA VAL A 667 7.04 24.88 7.18
C VAL A 667 6.34 26.05 7.85
N SER A 668 7.11 26.86 8.57
CA SER A 668 6.71 28.16 9.11
C SER A 668 7.06 29.28 8.13
N CYS A 669 6.27 30.35 8.10
CA CYS A 669 6.56 31.53 7.29
C CYS A 669 7.86 32.24 7.70
N ASP A 670 8.33 32.06 8.94
CA ASP A 670 9.53 32.73 9.45
C ASP A 670 10.87 32.04 9.11
N LEU A 671 10.82 30.86 8.47
CA LEU A 671 12.03 30.11 8.11
C LEU A 671 12.84 30.80 7.01
N CYS A 672 12.13 31.51 6.13
CA CYS A 672 12.71 32.10 4.93
C CYS A 672 12.78 33.64 5.03
N HIS A 673 11.83 34.30 5.68
CA HIS A 673 11.74 35.76 5.80
C HIS A 673 10.99 36.14 7.09
N GLU A 674 10.88 37.43 7.41
CA GLU A 674 10.01 37.85 8.52
C GLU A 674 8.53 37.55 8.21
N LYS A 675 7.71 37.32 9.24
CA LYS A 675 6.27 37.10 9.06
C LYS A 675 5.59 38.40 8.56
N PRO A 676 4.51 38.29 7.76
CA PRO A 676 3.76 39.44 7.25
C PRO A 676 3.17 40.37 8.30
#